data_AF-A0A2T4TTK0-F1
#
_entry.id   AF-A0A2T4TTK0-F1
#
_cell.length_a   1.000
_cell.length_b   1.000
_cell.length_c   1.000
_cell.angle_alpha   90.00
_cell.angle_beta   90.00
_cell.angle_gamma   90.00
#
_symmetry.space_group_name_H-M   'P 1'
#
loop_
_entity.id
_entity.type
_entity.pdbx_description
1 polymer ?
#
loop_
_entity_poly.entity_id
_entity_poly.type
_entity_poly.pdbx_seq_one_letter_code
_entity_poly.pdbx_strand_id
1 'polypeptide(L)'
;MAALGKIRKRGVILASIIGFGLFAFIAEELFRSCDATKNEQRQQVGRVLGEKINVQEFQALMEEYQEVIKMQQGAGNLNDEQMNQVKDMVWNTYVQTKLVENEAEKLGLTVTDEEMQNIMRMGIDPMLQQTPFVNRQTGRFDVNALQKFLADYKAQQAAPTQVAEQYNTLYKYWTFIEKTLRQQTLAQKYQSLLAHCLLSNPVEAKASFEEENQEAQIQLASLAYSSIDDSKVKIESSDLKNKYAEMKARFQQYVESRDVKYVDIEVTPSQADRAALNKQFAEYHTQLAAAADPTDVVRKSASLVQYLGIPQTREAFPMDIAAKLDSMAVGQVSAPTENERDNTMNLIKLVAKQQMPDSIQYRQIQVGGETAEAAHKTADSIYTALAGGADFEALAKKYGQTGAKTWITSAQYQGAPSLDADTKNYLSALTTAGVNETKNIVLTQGNIIFQVLDRKAMVTKYTAAVIKKDIEFSKDTYSAAYNKFSSFVSANQTAESIEKNAAKAGYMVREANDVTTAQHYLANIHATRDVLKWLFEAGEGEVSQMYECGDNNHLLVAICSRIHPAGYRTLADAQVREMVRAEVLKDKKADQLAAKLDGVSSVAAAKAKGAKVSTVNQITFSAPVFVMETGASEPALSGAVAATAKGKFSKNPVKGNAGVYVFQVTGRTQRPGKLDVKAQEAKLRQKAMQYAGNFMNELYQNAKVVDNRYLFF
;
A
#
# COMPACT_ATOMS: atom_id res chain seq x y z
N MET A 1 72.58 7.51 54.36
CA MET A 1 71.23 7.99 53.96
C MET A 1 70.93 7.59 52.51
N ALA A 2 70.51 6.33 52.31
CA ALA A 2 70.46 5.65 51.02
C ALA A 2 69.06 5.63 50.34
N ALA A 3 68.14 6.50 50.75
CA ALA A 3 66.76 6.53 50.24
C ALA A 3 66.52 7.61 49.16
N LEU A 4 67.22 8.74 49.20
CA LEU A 4 67.02 9.87 48.26
C LEU A 4 67.67 9.68 46.87
N GLY A 5 68.69 8.82 46.76
CA GLY A 5 69.33 8.47 45.48
C GLY A 5 68.56 7.45 44.63
N LYS A 6 67.69 6.63 45.25
CA LYS A 6 66.87 5.63 44.54
C LYS A 6 65.60 6.23 43.90
N ILE A 7 65.11 7.37 44.39
CA ILE A 7 63.92 8.06 43.86
C ILE A 7 64.27 8.84 42.56
N ARG A 8 65.44 9.48 42.48
CA ARG A 8 65.89 10.18 41.26
C ARG A 8 66.12 9.25 40.06
N LYS A 9 66.53 7.99 40.29
CA LYS A 9 66.70 6.97 39.23
C LYS A 9 65.38 6.41 38.68
N ARG A 10 64.24 6.67 39.32
CA ARG A 10 62.91 6.24 38.86
C ARG A 10 62.06 7.40 38.36
N GLY A 11 62.57 8.63 38.31
CA GLY A 11 61.84 9.80 37.79
C GLY A 11 61.43 9.65 36.32
N VAL A 12 62.26 9.02 35.49
CA VAL A 12 61.93 8.69 34.09
C VAL A 12 60.83 7.63 34.03
N ILE A 13 60.89 6.60 34.88
CA ILE A 13 59.85 5.55 34.95
C ILE A 13 58.52 6.14 35.46
N LEU A 14 58.56 7.02 36.45
CA LEU A 14 57.38 7.69 37.01
C LEU A 14 56.76 8.65 35.99
N ALA A 15 57.58 9.45 35.28
CA ALA A 15 57.13 10.34 34.22
C ALA A 15 56.55 9.56 33.03
N SER A 16 57.14 8.42 32.66
CA SER A 16 56.59 7.54 31.63
C SER A 16 55.27 6.89 32.05
N ILE A 17 55.12 6.45 33.30
CA ILE A 17 53.86 5.88 33.81
C ILE A 17 52.76 6.94 33.87
N ILE A 18 53.08 8.16 34.30
CA ILE A 18 52.12 9.28 34.32
C ILE A 18 51.74 9.68 32.89
N GLY A 19 52.69 9.73 31.96
CA GLY A 19 52.44 9.99 30.54
C GLY A 19 51.61 8.89 29.86
N PHE A 20 51.85 7.62 30.20
CA PHE A 20 51.05 6.49 29.70
C PHE A 20 49.64 6.50 30.30
N GLY A 21 49.48 6.88 31.57
CA GLY A 21 48.18 7.04 32.21
C GLY A 21 47.34 8.17 31.62
N LEU A 22 47.95 9.33 31.33
CA LEU A 22 47.30 10.43 30.61
C LEU A 22 46.97 10.08 29.16
N PHE A 23 47.85 9.36 28.46
CA PHE A 23 47.60 8.89 27.10
C PHE A 23 46.50 7.82 27.05
N ALA A 24 46.46 6.89 28.02
CA ALA A 24 45.40 5.90 28.17
C ALA A 24 44.07 6.57 28.51
N PHE A 25 44.05 7.59 29.36
CA PHE A 25 42.85 8.36 29.69
C PHE A 25 42.29 9.10 28.46
N ILE A 26 43.15 9.75 27.68
CA ILE A 26 42.76 10.42 26.42
C ILE A 26 42.32 9.40 25.37
N ALA A 27 42.99 8.24 25.26
CA ALA A 27 42.62 7.18 24.33
C ALA A 27 41.30 6.50 24.73
N GLU A 28 41.04 6.30 26.02
CA GLU A 28 39.79 5.77 26.56
C GLU A 28 38.62 6.75 26.34
N GLU A 29 38.86 8.06 26.48
CA GLU A 29 37.89 9.11 26.15
C GLU A 29 37.63 9.19 24.63
N LEU A 30 38.67 8.99 23.79
CA LEU A 30 38.54 8.91 22.33
C LEU A 30 37.78 7.63 21.91
N PHE A 31 38.03 6.50 22.58
CA PHE A 31 37.32 5.24 22.35
C PHE A 31 35.87 5.31 22.82
N ARG A 32 35.58 5.91 23.99
CA ARG A 32 34.21 6.16 24.47
C ARG A 32 33.46 7.12 23.55
N SER A 33 34.12 8.16 23.04
CA SER A 33 33.53 9.09 22.07
C SER A 33 33.28 8.42 20.71
N CYS A 34 34.19 7.53 20.27
CA CYS A 34 34.04 6.73 19.06
C CYS A 34 32.95 5.65 19.21
N ASP A 35 32.83 5.02 20.38
CA ASP A 35 31.76 4.07 20.70
C ASP A 35 30.41 4.77 20.87
N ALA A 36 30.35 5.95 21.48
CA ALA A 36 29.14 6.77 21.55
C ALA A 36 28.68 7.23 20.16
N THR A 37 29.61 7.66 19.31
CA THR A 37 29.32 8.06 17.91
C THR A 37 28.90 6.84 17.06
N LYS A 38 29.48 5.65 17.28
CA LYS A 38 29.06 4.40 16.65
C LYS A 38 27.71 3.90 17.16
N ASN A 39 27.41 4.04 18.45
CA ASN A 39 26.10 3.69 19.01
C ASN A 39 25.02 4.65 18.51
N GLU A 40 25.34 5.94 18.41
CA GLU A 40 24.45 6.95 17.83
C GLU A 40 24.18 6.63 16.35
N GLN A 41 25.20 6.27 15.55
CA GLN A 41 25.02 5.80 14.16
C GLN A 41 24.19 4.50 14.06
N ARG A 42 24.33 3.58 15.03
CA ARG A 42 23.56 2.33 15.09
C ARG A 42 22.09 2.52 15.44
N GLN A 43 21.67 3.70 15.90
CA GLN A 43 20.26 4.01 16.20
C GLN A 43 19.65 5.00 15.21
N GLN A 44 20.26 5.23 14.03
CA GLN A 44 19.71 6.13 13.01
C GLN A 44 18.89 5.38 11.98
N VAL A 45 17.58 5.65 11.96
CA VAL A 45 16.62 5.11 10.98
C VAL A 45 16.83 5.75 9.61
N GLY A 46 17.29 6.99 9.57
CA GLY A 46 17.59 7.66 8.32
C GLY A 46 18.14 9.06 8.46
N ARG A 47 18.31 9.74 7.33
CA ARG A 47 18.82 11.12 7.26
C ARG A 47 18.19 11.87 6.10
N VAL A 48 17.73 13.09 6.33
CA VAL A 48 17.13 13.99 5.32
C VAL A 48 17.80 15.35 5.44
N LEU A 49 18.36 15.90 4.36
CA LEU A 49 19.05 17.21 4.38
C LEU A 49 20.18 17.33 5.42
N GLY A 50 20.77 16.19 5.82
CA GLY A 50 21.78 16.15 6.87
C GLY A 50 21.23 15.97 8.28
N GLU A 51 19.93 16.24 8.51
CA GLU A 51 19.23 15.95 9.77
C GLU A 51 18.99 14.46 9.90
N LYS A 52 19.38 13.87 11.02
CA LYS A 52 19.19 12.45 11.29
C LYS A 52 17.88 12.23 12.05
N ILE A 53 17.23 11.10 11.81
CA ILE A 53 16.09 10.62 12.60
C ILE A 53 16.45 9.29 13.26
N ASN A 54 16.31 9.25 14.57
CA ASN A 54 16.64 8.06 15.35
C ASN A 54 15.45 7.08 15.48
N VAL A 55 15.72 5.88 16.00
CA VAL A 55 14.71 4.83 16.17
C VAL A 55 13.56 5.27 17.09
N GLN A 56 13.84 5.95 18.19
CA GLN A 56 12.80 6.36 19.15
C GLN A 56 11.87 7.42 18.54
N GLU A 57 12.45 8.39 17.83
CA GLU A 57 11.69 9.44 17.12
C GLU A 57 10.80 8.84 16.03
N PHE A 58 11.33 7.93 15.23
CA PHE A 58 10.55 7.26 14.19
C PHE A 58 9.45 6.36 14.78
N GLN A 59 9.74 5.65 15.87
CA GLN A 59 8.74 4.85 16.60
C GLN A 59 7.60 5.72 17.13
N ALA A 60 7.90 6.88 17.73
CA ALA A 60 6.87 7.79 18.22
C ALA A 60 5.97 8.32 17.09
N LEU A 61 6.55 8.65 15.93
CA LEU A 61 5.76 9.02 14.75
C LEU A 61 4.91 7.86 14.24
N MET A 62 5.46 6.65 14.22
CA MET A 62 4.73 5.45 13.80
C MET A 62 3.55 5.16 14.73
N GLU A 63 3.75 5.25 16.05
CA GLU A 63 2.68 5.10 17.05
C GLU A 63 1.57 6.14 16.87
N GLU A 64 1.92 7.41 16.61
CA GLU A 64 0.96 8.50 16.33
C GLU A 64 0.07 8.14 15.12
N TYR A 65 0.66 7.68 14.02
CA TYR A 65 -0.09 7.26 12.82
C TYR A 65 -0.90 5.97 13.03
N GLN A 66 -0.35 5.00 13.76
CA GLN A 66 -1.06 3.75 14.07
C GLN A 66 -2.32 4.02 14.90
N GLU A 67 -2.24 4.86 15.94
CA GLU A 67 -3.39 5.24 16.76
C GLU A 67 -4.50 5.88 15.92
N VAL A 68 -4.12 6.79 15.00
CA VAL A 68 -5.03 7.44 14.05
C VAL A 68 -5.75 6.41 13.16
N ILE A 69 -5.00 5.51 12.53
CA ILE A 69 -5.55 4.54 11.58
C ILE A 69 -6.47 3.53 12.29
N LYS A 70 -6.08 3.05 13.47
CA LYS A 70 -6.92 2.18 14.31
C LYS A 70 -8.25 2.86 14.64
N MET A 71 -8.21 4.15 15.00
CA MET A 71 -9.40 4.92 15.32
C MET A 71 -10.32 5.12 14.11
N GLN A 72 -9.76 5.43 12.94
CA GLN A 72 -10.52 5.61 11.70
C GLN A 72 -11.15 4.30 11.20
N GLN A 73 -10.46 3.16 11.36
CA GLN A 73 -10.94 1.85 10.92
C GLN A 73 -11.81 1.13 11.95
N GLY A 74 -11.88 1.61 13.19
CA GLY A 74 -12.54 0.90 14.29
C GLY A 74 -11.87 -0.45 14.62
N ALA A 75 -10.59 -0.60 14.29
CA ALA A 75 -9.83 -1.83 14.45
C ALA A 75 -8.97 -1.79 15.72
N GLY A 76 -8.92 -2.89 16.46
CA GLY A 76 -8.09 -3.00 17.67
C GLY A 76 -6.58 -3.11 17.37
N ASN A 77 -6.23 -3.77 16.26
CA ASN A 77 -4.85 -4.00 15.82
C ASN A 77 -4.73 -3.94 14.29
N LEU A 78 -3.51 -3.69 13.82
CA LEU A 78 -3.14 -3.72 12.41
C LEU A 78 -2.36 -5.01 12.13
N ASN A 79 -2.57 -5.63 10.98
CA ASN A 79 -1.75 -6.75 10.50
C ASN A 79 -0.39 -6.25 9.98
N ASP A 80 0.51 -7.17 9.64
CA ASP A 80 1.88 -6.84 9.20
C ASP A 80 1.93 -6.01 7.91
N GLU A 81 1.03 -6.28 6.96
CA GLU A 81 0.95 -5.51 5.71
C GLU A 81 0.52 -4.07 5.99
N GLN A 82 -0.54 -3.89 6.78
CA GLN A 82 -0.99 -2.57 7.24
C GLN A 82 0.13 -1.87 8.00
N MET A 83 0.86 -2.60 8.84
CA MET A 83 1.99 -2.05 9.59
C MET A 83 3.09 -1.53 8.67
N ASN A 84 3.44 -2.27 7.61
CA ASN A 84 4.42 -1.84 6.62
C ASN A 84 3.94 -0.60 5.84
N GLN A 85 2.66 -0.54 5.48
CA GLN A 85 2.06 0.66 4.88
C GLN A 85 2.15 1.88 5.80
N VAL A 86 1.94 1.70 7.12
CA VAL A 86 2.12 2.78 8.09
C VAL A 86 3.56 3.27 8.12
N LYS A 87 4.55 2.36 8.16
CA LYS A 87 5.98 2.73 8.14
C LYS A 87 6.33 3.58 6.92
N ASP A 88 5.82 3.23 5.74
CA ASP A 88 6.05 3.98 4.51
C ASP A 88 5.35 5.33 4.50
N MET A 89 4.11 5.38 4.97
CA MET A 89 3.37 6.63 5.09
C MET A 89 4.10 7.62 6.00
N VAL A 90 4.55 7.17 7.17
CA VAL A 90 5.29 7.98 8.14
C VAL A 90 6.60 8.49 7.54
N TRP A 91 7.39 7.61 6.92
CA TRP A 91 8.66 7.98 6.30
C TRP A 91 8.48 8.99 5.16
N ASN A 92 7.59 8.70 4.22
CA ASN A 92 7.34 9.58 3.08
C ASN A 92 6.84 10.95 3.52
N THR A 93 5.96 10.99 4.53
CA THR A 93 5.44 12.25 5.08
C THR A 93 6.53 13.03 5.81
N TYR A 94 7.36 12.35 6.60
CA TYR A 94 8.49 12.97 7.28
C TYR A 94 9.47 13.59 6.28
N VAL A 95 9.88 12.83 5.26
CA VAL A 95 10.79 13.32 4.22
C VAL A 95 10.16 14.50 3.48
N GLN A 96 8.93 14.37 2.98
CA GLN A 96 8.26 15.43 2.23
C GLN A 96 8.13 16.72 3.06
N THR A 97 7.77 16.58 4.34
CA THR A 97 7.67 17.70 5.28
C THR A 97 9.02 18.40 5.40
N LYS A 98 10.11 17.66 5.64
CA LYS A 98 11.46 18.23 5.77
C LYS A 98 11.94 18.92 4.50
N LEU A 99 11.65 18.36 3.33
CA LEU A 99 11.98 18.98 2.05
C LEU A 99 11.26 20.32 1.86
N VAL A 100 9.95 20.35 2.14
CA VAL A 100 9.13 21.55 2.02
C VAL A 100 9.53 22.60 3.06
N GLU A 101 9.73 22.22 4.32
CA GLU A 101 10.15 23.11 5.40
C GLU A 101 11.45 23.83 5.06
N ASN A 102 12.46 23.11 4.58
CA ASN A 102 13.75 23.68 4.20
C ASN A 102 13.66 24.68 3.04
N GLU A 103 12.85 24.39 2.01
CA GLU A 103 12.66 25.34 0.90
C GLU A 103 11.77 26.52 1.30
N ALA A 104 10.75 26.29 2.13
CA ALA A 104 9.88 27.33 2.66
C ALA A 104 10.63 28.31 3.56
N GLU A 105 11.52 27.81 4.44
CA GLU A 105 12.34 28.65 5.33
C GLU A 105 13.24 29.60 4.54
N LYS A 106 13.91 29.12 3.49
CA LYS A 106 14.74 29.95 2.59
C LYS A 106 13.93 31.07 1.91
N LEU A 107 12.64 30.83 1.68
CA LEU A 107 11.72 31.79 1.06
C LEU A 107 10.99 32.67 2.09
N GLY A 108 11.17 32.41 3.39
CA GLY A 108 10.41 33.08 4.46
C GLY A 108 8.92 32.72 4.48
N LEU A 109 8.54 31.56 3.92
CA LEU A 109 7.17 31.06 3.96
C LEU A 109 6.90 30.35 5.29
N THR A 110 5.86 30.77 5.99
CA THR A 110 5.39 30.14 7.24
C THR A 110 3.87 30.04 7.26
N VAL A 111 3.30 29.25 8.16
CA VAL A 111 1.86 29.20 8.42
C VAL A 111 1.59 29.77 9.80
N THR A 112 0.87 30.87 9.85
CA THR A 112 0.52 31.58 11.08
C THR A 112 -0.65 30.91 11.80
N ASP A 113 -0.79 31.17 13.11
CA ASP A 113 -1.92 30.65 13.87
C ASP A 113 -3.26 31.25 13.42
N GLU A 114 -3.24 32.48 12.90
CA GLU A 114 -4.43 33.11 12.31
C GLU A 114 -4.90 32.38 11.04
N GLU A 115 -3.97 31.96 10.18
CA GLU A 115 -4.30 31.13 9.01
C GLU A 115 -4.94 29.81 9.43
N MET A 116 -4.39 29.14 10.45
CA MET A 116 -4.96 27.91 10.99
C MET A 116 -6.37 28.12 11.55
N GLN A 117 -6.59 29.22 12.29
CA GLN A 117 -7.91 29.60 12.78
C GLN A 117 -8.89 29.86 11.64
N ASN A 118 -8.45 30.51 10.56
CA ASN A 118 -9.28 30.78 9.40
C ASN A 118 -9.67 29.48 8.68
N ILE A 119 -8.73 28.54 8.50
CA ILE A 119 -9.02 27.22 7.91
C ILE A 119 -10.05 26.47 8.76
N MET A 120 -9.88 26.45 10.09
CA MET A 120 -10.82 25.81 11.01
C MET A 120 -12.21 26.46 10.98
N ARG A 121 -12.28 27.80 10.93
CA ARG A 121 -13.56 28.54 10.83
C ARG A 121 -14.28 28.27 9.51
N MET A 122 -13.54 28.15 8.41
CA MET A 122 -14.12 27.79 7.13
C MET A 122 -14.62 26.34 7.12
N GLY A 123 -13.90 25.43 7.78
CA GLY A 123 -14.32 24.03 7.95
C GLY A 123 -14.48 23.24 6.65
N ILE A 124 -13.85 23.72 5.56
CA ILE A 124 -13.95 23.12 4.22
C ILE A 124 -12.88 22.08 3.95
N ASP A 125 -11.82 22.05 4.76
CA ASP A 125 -10.74 21.08 4.59
C ASP A 125 -11.29 19.66 4.82
N PRO A 126 -11.05 18.71 3.88
CA PRO A 126 -11.55 17.34 4.01
C PRO A 126 -11.11 16.64 5.29
N MET A 127 -9.92 16.96 5.82
CA MET A 127 -9.40 16.32 7.02
C MET A 127 -10.20 16.73 8.26
N LEU A 128 -10.76 17.95 8.29
CA LEU A 128 -11.66 18.41 9.35
C LEU A 128 -12.99 17.65 9.35
N GLN A 129 -13.48 17.24 8.17
CA GLN A 129 -14.72 16.46 8.03
C GLN A 129 -14.59 15.03 8.55
N GLN A 130 -13.37 14.51 8.65
CA GLN A 130 -13.08 13.18 9.21
C GLN A 130 -12.94 13.21 10.75
N THR A 131 -13.11 14.37 11.37
CA THR A 131 -13.11 14.49 12.83
C THR A 131 -14.49 14.22 13.40
N PRO A 132 -14.61 13.81 14.68
CA PRO A 132 -15.92 13.69 15.33
C PRO A 132 -16.57 15.05 15.64
N PHE A 133 -15.88 16.17 15.35
CA PHE A 133 -16.36 17.53 15.58
C PHE A 133 -17.20 18.03 14.39
N VAL A 134 -18.23 17.26 14.04
CA VAL A 134 -19.15 17.60 12.94
C VAL A 134 -20.56 17.86 13.47
N ASN A 135 -21.24 18.81 12.86
CA ASN A 135 -22.64 19.07 13.14
C ASN A 135 -23.48 17.89 12.61
N ARG A 136 -24.21 17.21 13.51
CA ARG A 136 -25.00 16.02 13.17
C ARG A 136 -26.12 16.25 12.15
N GLN A 137 -26.54 17.49 11.93
CA GLN A 137 -27.60 17.84 10.98
C GLN A 137 -27.05 18.16 9.58
N THR A 138 -25.89 18.80 9.51
CA THR A 138 -25.31 19.26 8.23
C THR A 138 -24.13 18.41 7.75
N GLY A 139 -23.57 17.57 8.62
CA GLY A 139 -22.36 16.78 8.36
C GLY A 139 -21.08 17.60 8.20
N ARG A 140 -21.13 18.92 8.43
CA ARG A 140 -19.99 19.83 8.29
C ARG A 140 -19.24 19.98 9.61
N PHE A 141 -17.95 20.27 9.53
CA PHE A 141 -17.12 20.58 10.69
C PHE A 141 -17.72 21.73 11.52
N ASP A 142 -17.72 21.58 12.85
CA ASP A 142 -18.24 22.53 13.81
C ASP A 142 -17.12 22.98 14.76
N VAL A 143 -16.62 24.20 14.50
CA VAL A 143 -15.56 24.82 15.29
C VAL A 143 -15.96 25.02 16.76
N ASN A 144 -17.25 25.22 17.06
CA ASN A 144 -17.71 25.37 18.44
C ASN A 144 -17.70 24.03 19.18
N ALA A 145 -18.01 22.93 18.48
CA ALA A 145 -17.90 21.59 19.04
C ALA A 145 -16.46 21.25 19.41
N LEU A 146 -15.50 21.60 18.55
CA LEU A 146 -14.07 21.48 18.86
C LEU A 146 -13.67 22.36 20.06
N GLN A 147 -14.05 23.64 20.06
CA GLN A 147 -13.70 24.55 21.16
C GLN A 147 -14.23 24.06 22.50
N LYS A 148 -15.47 23.55 22.51
CA LYS A 148 -16.07 22.92 23.68
C LYS A 148 -15.26 21.70 24.12
N PHE A 149 -14.92 20.81 23.21
CA PHE A 149 -14.08 19.64 23.51
C PHE A 149 -12.72 20.03 24.13
N LEU A 150 -12.04 21.03 23.56
CA LEU A 150 -10.75 21.49 24.08
C LEU A 150 -10.86 22.13 25.47
N ALA A 151 -11.96 22.85 25.73
CA ALA A 151 -12.25 23.39 27.06
C ALA A 151 -12.56 22.30 28.08
N ASP A 152 -13.40 21.33 27.70
CA ASP A 152 -13.77 20.18 28.54
C ASP A 152 -12.54 19.30 28.85
N TYR A 153 -11.67 19.06 27.86
CA TYR A 153 -10.40 18.34 28.04
C TYR A 153 -9.51 19.00 29.09
N LYS A 154 -9.32 20.33 29.00
CA LYS A 154 -8.52 21.10 29.98
C LYS A 154 -9.12 21.02 31.38
N ALA A 155 -10.45 21.02 31.50
CA ALA A 155 -11.14 20.93 32.78
C ALA A 155 -11.09 19.52 33.40
N GLN A 156 -11.00 18.47 32.58
CA GLN A 156 -11.09 17.07 33.00
C GLN A 156 -9.73 16.36 33.19
N GLN A 157 -8.60 17.04 33.01
CA GLN A 157 -7.26 16.47 33.30
C GLN A 157 -7.08 15.98 34.77
N ALA A 158 -8.00 16.35 35.67
CA ALA A 158 -8.01 15.96 37.08
C ALA A 158 -9.08 14.90 37.47
N ALA A 159 -9.81 14.31 36.51
CA ALA A 159 -10.94 13.39 36.74
C ALA A 159 -10.57 11.88 36.63
N PRO A 160 -11.43 10.93 37.07
CA PRO A 160 -11.09 9.49 37.13
C PRO A 160 -10.77 8.83 35.78
N THR A 161 -10.01 7.73 35.85
CA THR A 161 -9.16 7.16 34.79
C THR A 161 -9.82 6.78 33.46
N GLN A 162 -11.06 6.27 33.42
CA GLN A 162 -11.65 5.76 32.16
C GLN A 162 -12.20 6.85 31.22
N VAL A 163 -12.82 7.92 31.78
CA VAL A 163 -13.31 9.04 30.95
C VAL A 163 -12.11 9.87 30.45
N ALA A 164 -11.09 10.02 31.29
CA ALA A 164 -9.85 10.72 30.93
C ALA A 164 -9.13 10.06 29.73
N GLU A 165 -9.16 8.72 29.64
CA GLU A 165 -8.51 7.98 28.55
C GLU A 165 -9.16 8.24 27.19
N GLN A 166 -10.49 8.19 27.10
CA GLN A 166 -11.22 8.49 25.86
C GLN A 166 -10.98 9.94 25.38
N TYR A 167 -11.00 10.90 26.31
CA TYR A 167 -10.73 12.31 25.99
C TYR A 167 -9.27 12.53 25.56
N ASN A 168 -8.31 11.84 26.18
CA ASN A 168 -6.90 11.91 25.81
C ASN A 168 -6.65 11.35 24.40
N THR A 169 -7.22 10.19 24.07
CA THR A 169 -7.14 9.61 22.72
C THR A 169 -7.69 10.56 21.66
N LEU A 170 -8.85 11.17 21.92
CA LEU A 170 -9.44 12.14 20.99
C LEU A 170 -8.61 13.44 20.88
N TYR A 171 -7.97 13.86 21.97
CA TYR A 171 -7.08 15.03 21.99
C TYR A 171 -5.80 14.78 21.19
N LYS A 172 -5.18 13.61 21.32
CA LYS A 172 -4.04 13.19 20.49
C LYS A 172 -4.42 13.18 19.00
N TYR A 173 -5.57 12.61 18.66
CA TYR A 173 -6.07 12.63 17.29
C TYR A 173 -6.25 14.05 16.77
N TRP A 174 -6.84 14.95 17.57
CA TRP A 174 -6.94 16.36 17.17
C TRP A 174 -5.57 17.01 16.96
N THR A 175 -4.61 16.76 17.85
CA THR A 175 -3.24 17.32 17.74
C THR A 175 -2.55 16.86 16.46
N PHE A 176 -2.72 15.59 16.09
CA PHE A 176 -2.25 15.05 14.81
C PHE A 176 -2.87 15.81 13.63
N ILE A 177 -4.20 15.94 13.61
CA ILE A 177 -4.93 16.66 12.56
C ILE A 177 -4.45 18.11 12.44
N GLU A 178 -4.30 18.83 13.55
CA GLU A 178 -3.81 20.21 13.55
C GLU A 178 -2.39 20.34 12.98
N LYS A 179 -1.48 19.45 13.39
CA LYS A 179 -0.09 19.40 12.92
C LYS A 179 -0.03 19.10 11.42
N THR A 180 -0.72 18.05 10.97
CA THR A 180 -0.78 17.66 9.55
C THR A 180 -1.40 18.76 8.70
N LEU A 181 -2.43 19.44 9.20
CA LEU A 181 -3.10 20.53 8.47
C LEU A 181 -2.15 21.70 8.25
N ARG A 182 -1.35 22.04 9.27
CA ARG A 182 -0.32 23.08 9.16
C ARG A 182 0.76 22.70 8.13
N GLN A 183 1.25 21.46 8.17
CA GLN A 183 2.24 20.95 7.22
C GLN A 183 1.72 20.96 5.77
N GLN A 184 0.48 20.50 5.57
CA GLN A 184 -0.19 20.53 4.27
C GLN A 184 -0.40 21.96 3.77
N THR A 185 -0.80 22.88 4.66
CA THR A 185 -0.96 24.31 4.32
C THR A 185 0.37 24.91 3.87
N LEU A 186 1.47 24.61 4.56
CA LEU A 186 2.81 25.08 4.16
C LEU A 186 3.20 24.54 2.78
N ALA A 187 2.98 23.24 2.54
CA ALA A 187 3.24 22.60 1.26
C ALA A 187 2.39 23.20 0.13
N GLN A 188 1.11 23.48 0.38
CA GLN A 188 0.22 24.15 -0.57
C GLN A 188 0.70 25.58 -0.87
N LYS A 189 1.13 26.35 0.15
CA LYS A 189 1.69 27.69 -0.06
C LYS A 189 2.94 27.65 -0.94
N TYR A 190 3.87 26.73 -0.65
CA TYR A 190 5.08 26.55 -1.46
C TYR A 190 4.76 26.12 -2.90
N GLN A 191 3.92 25.10 -3.08
CA GLN A 191 3.52 24.61 -4.40
C GLN A 191 2.75 25.68 -5.19
N SER A 192 1.88 26.45 -4.53
CA SER A 192 1.17 27.57 -5.15
C SER A 192 2.16 28.62 -5.62
N LEU A 193 3.14 29.01 -4.79
CA LEU A 193 4.16 29.98 -5.19
C LEU A 193 4.92 29.49 -6.43
N LEU A 194 5.40 28.24 -6.42
CA LEU A 194 6.08 27.62 -7.55
C LEU A 194 5.21 27.62 -8.82
N ALA A 195 3.94 27.25 -8.70
CA ALA A 195 2.99 27.25 -9.82
C ALA A 195 2.70 28.65 -10.37
N HIS A 196 2.88 29.70 -9.57
CA HIS A 196 2.76 31.10 -10.00
C HIS A 196 4.06 31.65 -10.62
N CYS A 197 5.19 30.96 -10.49
CA CYS A 197 6.41 31.26 -11.24
C CYS A 197 6.35 30.75 -12.70
N LEU A 198 5.45 29.80 -12.99
CA LEU A 198 5.23 29.28 -14.34
C LEU A 198 4.28 30.20 -15.09
N LEU A 199 4.84 31.01 -15.98
CA LEU A 199 4.11 32.01 -16.76
C LEU A 199 4.00 31.56 -18.22
N SER A 200 2.95 32.03 -18.88
CA SER A 200 2.76 31.95 -20.32
C SER A 200 2.41 33.33 -20.83
N ASN A 201 2.66 33.60 -22.11
CA ASN A 201 2.32 34.90 -22.71
C ASN A 201 1.56 34.76 -24.05
N PRO A 202 1.01 35.87 -24.58
CA PRO A 202 0.21 35.81 -25.80
C PRO A 202 0.97 35.36 -27.04
N VAL A 203 2.30 35.55 -27.08
CA VAL A 203 3.15 35.14 -28.20
C VAL A 203 3.28 33.62 -28.22
N GLU A 204 3.55 33.02 -27.07
CA GLU A 204 3.59 31.56 -26.90
C GLU A 204 2.22 30.92 -27.16
N ALA A 205 1.14 31.55 -26.68
CA ALA A 205 -0.23 31.07 -26.92
C ALA A 205 -0.56 31.05 -28.41
N LYS A 206 -0.16 32.09 -29.15
CA LYS A 206 -0.33 32.15 -30.60
C LYS A 206 0.52 31.07 -31.30
N ALA A 207 1.79 30.92 -30.92
CA ALA A 207 2.68 29.91 -31.49
C ALA A 207 2.15 28.48 -31.24
N SER A 208 1.77 28.14 -30.01
CA SER A 208 1.19 26.84 -29.66
C SER A 208 -0.10 26.57 -30.43
N PHE A 209 -0.97 27.57 -30.58
CA PHE A 209 -2.18 27.43 -31.38
C PHE A 209 -1.86 27.17 -32.86
N GLU A 210 -0.88 27.87 -33.44
CA GLU A 210 -0.42 27.63 -34.80
C GLU A 210 0.18 26.22 -34.95
N GLU A 211 1.02 25.78 -34.03
CA GLU A 211 1.64 24.44 -34.01
C GLU A 211 0.63 23.29 -33.91
N GLU A 212 -0.52 23.52 -33.25
CA GLU A 212 -1.63 22.57 -33.10
C GLU A 212 -2.57 22.52 -34.30
N ASN A 213 -2.70 23.63 -35.03
CA ASN A 213 -3.74 23.80 -36.05
C ASN A 213 -3.20 23.91 -37.47
N GLN A 214 -1.91 24.16 -37.64
CA GLN A 214 -1.28 24.10 -38.94
C GLN A 214 -0.94 22.65 -39.29
N GLU A 215 -1.76 22.06 -40.14
CA GLU A 215 -1.54 20.71 -40.65
C GLU A 215 -0.70 20.75 -41.92
N ALA A 216 0.29 19.87 -41.98
CA ALA A 216 1.00 19.53 -43.20
C ALA A 216 0.50 18.20 -43.77
N GLN A 217 0.51 18.13 -45.10
CA GLN A 217 0.39 16.88 -45.85
C GLN A 217 1.70 16.66 -46.57
N ILE A 218 2.17 15.42 -46.55
CA ILE A 218 3.43 15.04 -47.18
C ILE A 218 3.26 13.79 -48.03
N GLN A 219 4.10 13.71 -49.06
CA GLN A 219 4.47 12.43 -49.65
C GLN A 219 5.78 11.98 -48.99
N LEU A 220 5.71 10.87 -48.27
CA LEU A 220 6.79 10.34 -47.44
C LEU A 220 7.44 9.16 -48.14
N ALA A 221 8.77 9.08 -48.10
CA ALA A 221 9.53 7.88 -48.41
C ALA A 221 10.25 7.40 -47.14
N SER A 222 10.02 6.16 -46.74
CA SER A 222 10.53 5.58 -45.50
C SER A 222 11.39 4.34 -45.74
N LEU A 223 12.52 4.25 -45.04
CA LEU A 223 13.33 3.05 -44.88
C LEU A 223 13.33 2.62 -43.41
N ALA A 224 12.74 1.47 -43.10
CA ALA A 224 12.66 0.95 -41.73
C ALA A 224 14.00 0.36 -41.27
N TYR A 225 14.35 0.51 -39.98
CA TYR A 225 15.52 -0.15 -39.40
C TYR A 225 15.45 -1.67 -39.45
N SER A 226 14.23 -2.24 -39.44
CA SER A 226 13.99 -3.68 -39.60
C SER A 226 14.38 -4.22 -40.98
N SER A 227 14.60 -3.35 -41.98
CA SER A 227 15.12 -3.78 -43.30
C SER A 227 16.60 -4.18 -43.27
N ILE A 228 17.31 -3.88 -42.19
CA ILE A 228 18.69 -4.29 -41.95
C ILE A 228 18.69 -5.33 -40.82
N ASP A 229 19.22 -6.52 -41.10
CA ASP A 229 19.44 -7.57 -40.10
C ASP A 229 20.51 -7.13 -39.08
N ASP A 230 20.26 -7.35 -37.80
CA ASP A 230 21.15 -6.97 -36.69
C ASP A 230 22.54 -7.60 -36.85
N SER A 231 22.62 -8.82 -37.37
CA SER A 231 23.89 -9.55 -37.61
C SER A 231 24.80 -8.87 -38.63
N LYS A 232 24.24 -8.01 -39.50
CA LYS A 232 24.98 -7.25 -40.51
C LYS A 232 25.54 -5.93 -39.98
N VAL A 233 25.22 -5.56 -38.75
CA VAL A 233 25.70 -4.32 -38.13
C VAL A 233 26.84 -4.63 -37.17
N LYS A 234 28.04 -4.20 -37.53
CA LYS A 234 29.22 -4.33 -36.67
C LYS A 234 29.19 -3.25 -35.58
N ILE A 235 29.11 -3.67 -34.32
CA ILE A 235 29.22 -2.81 -33.14
C ILE A 235 30.61 -2.98 -32.54
N GLU A 236 31.32 -1.87 -32.34
CA GLU A 236 32.64 -1.84 -31.73
C GLU A 236 32.55 -1.33 -30.28
N SER A 237 33.54 -1.69 -29.46
CA SER A 237 33.58 -1.26 -28.06
C SER A 237 33.67 0.27 -27.90
N SER A 238 34.24 0.97 -28.88
CA SER A 238 34.27 2.44 -28.94
C SER A 238 32.87 3.04 -29.10
N ASP A 239 32.03 2.44 -29.94
CA ASP A 239 30.66 2.90 -30.16
C ASP A 239 29.86 2.86 -28.86
N LEU A 240 29.98 1.75 -28.11
CA LEU A 240 29.31 1.58 -26.82
C LEU A 240 29.79 2.61 -25.78
N LYS A 241 31.10 2.89 -25.73
CA LYS A 241 31.66 3.89 -24.80
C LYS A 241 31.15 5.30 -25.12
N ASN A 242 31.14 5.67 -26.40
CA ASN A 242 30.67 6.98 -26.84
C ASN A 242 29.18 7.15 -26.55
N LYS A 243 28.38 6.14 -26.88
CA LYS A 243 26.93 6.19 -26.65
C LYS A 243 26.57 6.18 -25.17
N TYR A 244 27.30 5.41 -24.36
CA TYR A 244 27.17 5.48 -22.92
C TYR A 244 27.46 6.88 -22.36
N ALA A 245 28.48 7.57 -22.87
CA ALA A 245 28.80 8.93 -22.42
C ALA A 245 27.65 9.93 -22.70
N GLU A 246 27.01 9.83 -23.86
CA GLU A 246 25.82 10.63 -24.21
C GLU A 246 24.62 10.33 -23.31
N MET A 247 24.45 9.06 -22.93
CA MET A 247 23.29 8.58 -22.18
C MET A 247 23.52 8.48 -20.67
N LYS A 248 24.72 8.81 -20.18
CA LYS A 248 25.16 8.56 -18.80
C LYS A 248 24.15 9.07 -17.76
N ALA A 249 23.59 10.25 -17.98
CA ALA A 249 22.57 10.87 -17.12
C ALA A 249 21.36 9.95 -16.87
N ARG A 250 20.98 9.11 -17.84
CA ARG A 250 19.84 8.18 -17.74
C ARG A 250 20.10 6.98 -16.83
N PHE A 251 21.37 6.69 -16.56
CA PHE A 251 21.80 5.58 -15.73
C PHE A 251 22.16 6.02 -14.31
N GLN A 252 21.68 7.20 -13.90
CA GLN A 252 21.82 7.68 -12.53
C GLN A 252 20.86 6.91 -11.62
N GLN A 253 21.40 6.39 -10.53
CA GLN A 253 20.70 5.68 -9.48
C GLN A 253 20.97 6.39 -8.15
N TYR A 254 19.90 6.68 -7.42
CA TYR A 254 19.95 7.52 -6.22
C TYR A 254 20.06 6.72 -4.92
N VAL A 255 19.64 5.46 -4.95
CA VAL A 255 19.70 4.52 -3.83
C VAL A 255 20.48 3.29 -4.25
N GLU A 256 21.21 2.66 -3.33
CA GLU A 256 21.80 1.36 -3.63
C GLU A 256 20.71 0.32 -3.93
N SER A 257 20.97 -0.59 -4.86
CA SER A 257 20.12 -1.74 -5.12
C SER A 257 20.95 -3.00 -5.32
N ARG A 258 20.29 -4.16 -5.21
CA ARG A 258 20.93 -5.47 -5.33
C ARG A 258 20.10 -6.37 -6.21
N ASP A 259 20.78 -7.18 -7.02
CA ASP A 259 20.14 -8.28 -7.74
C ASP A 259 20.27 -9.54 -6.90
N VAL A 260 19.18 -10.28 -6.79
CA VAL A 260 19.07 -11.48 -5.98
C VAL A 260 18.71 -12.64 -6.89
N LYS A 261 19.45 -13.73 -6.78
CA LYS A 261 18.94 -15.04 -7.18
C LYS A 261 18.47 -15.78 -5.95
N TYR A 262 17.37 -16.50 -6.02
CA TYR A 262 16.86 -17.23 -4.87
C TYR A 262 16.20 -18.54 -5.29
N VAL A 263 16.22 -19.50 -4.37
CA VAL A 263 15.40 -20.70 -4.43
C VAL A 263 14.41 -20.61 -3.28
N ASP A 264 13.14 -20.73 -3.62
CA ASP A 264 12.01 -20.61 -2.72
C ASP A 264 11.15 -21.88 -2.83
N ILE A 265 10.79 -22.45 -1.68
CA ILE A 265 9.95 -23.63 -1.56
C ILE A 265 8.78 -23.31 -0.66
N GLU A 266 7.60 -23.21 -1.27
CA GLU A 266 6.33 -23.19 -0.53
C GLU A 266 5.99 -24.62 -0.09
N VAL A 267 5.92 -24.82 1.23
CA VAL A 267 5.41 -26.02 1.87
C VAL A 267 3.90 -25.99 1.79
N THR A 268 3.36 -26.85 0.93
CA THR A 268 1.92 -27.03 0.76
C THR A 268 1.46 -28.34 1.41
N PRO A 269 0.16 -28.45 1.78
CA PRO A 269 -0.38 -29.67 2.38
C PRO A 269 -0.16 -30.90 1.51
N SER A 270 0.37 -31.96 2.10
CA SER A 270 0.62 -33.22 1.40
C SER A 270 -0.68 -33.99 1.11
N GLN A 271 -0.60 -35.01 0.26
CA GLN A 271 -1.74 -35.92 0.04
C GLN A 271 -2.16 -36.62 1.35
N ALA A 272 -1.21 -36.91 2.25
CA ALA A 272 -1.51 -37.51 3.55
C ALA A 272 -2.25 -36.52 4.47
N ASP A 273 -1.88 -35.23 4.46
CA ASP A 273 -2.56 -34.18 5.21
C ASP A 273 -4.01 -34.03 4.73
N ARG A 274 -4.21 -33.98 3.41
CA ARG A 274 -5.53 -33.93 2.79
C ARG A 274 -6.37 -35.17 3.12
N ALA A 275 -5.77 -36.36 3.10
CA ALA A 275 -6.47 -37.60 3.47
C ALA A 275 -6.89 -37.61 4.95
N ALA A 276 -6.02 -37.14 5.86
CA ALA A 276 -6.33 -37.01 7.28
C ALA A 276 -7.47 -36.00 7.52
N LEU A 277 -7.42 -34.84 6.86
CA LEU A 277 -8.48 -33.83 6.93
C LEU A 277 -9.81 -34.35 6.37
N ASN A 278 -9.78 -35.05 5.24
CA ASN A 278 -10.98 -35.69 4.68
C ASN A 278 -11.61 -36.70 5.65
N LYS A 279 -10.79 -37.48 6.37
CA LYS A 279 -11.28 -38.39 7.41
C LYS A 279 -11.97 -37.62 8.56
N GLN A 280 -11.35 -36.54 9.04
CA GLN A 280 -11.97 -35.68 10.07
C GLN A 280 -13.28 -35.08 9.58
N PHE A 281 -13.35 -34.63 8.32
CA PHE A 281 -14.57 -34.08 7.74
C PHE A 281 -15.68 -35.11 7.55
N ALA A 282 -15.34 -36.38 7.29
CA ALA A 282 -16.32 -37.47 7.29
C ALA A 282 -16.89 -37.74 8.70
N GLU A 283 -16.06 -37.63 9.73
CA GLU A 283 -16.50 -37.71 11.13
C GLU A 283 -17.40 -36.52 11.49
N TYR A 284 -17.01 -35.29 11.13
CA TYR A 284 -17.82 -34.09 11.33
C TYR A 284 -19.15 -34.15 10.58
N HIS A 285 -19.17 -34.67 9.35
CA HIS A 285 -20.39 -34.90 8.59
C HIS A 285 -21.36 -35.80 9.36
N THR A 286 -20.86 -36.91 9.90
CA THR A 286 -21.66 -37.85 10.70
C THR A 286 -22.18 -37.21 11.98
N GLN A 287 -21.34 -36.47 12.69
CA GLN A 287 -21.72 -35.76 13.92
C GLN A 287 -22.75 -34.66 13.66
N LEU A 288 -22.57 -33.84 12.61
CA LEU A 288 -23.54 -32.82 12.23
C LEU A 288 -24.86 -33.42 11.80
N ALA A 289 -24.85 -34.52 11.02
CA ALA A 289 -26.08 -35.17 10.59
C ALA A 289 -26.92 -35.66 11.79
N ALA A 290 -26.27 -36.25 12.79
CA ALA A 290 -26.92 -36.75 14.00
C ALA A 290 -27.30 -35.66 15.02
N ALA A 291 -26.59 -34.53 15.06
CA ALA A 291 -26.77 -33.51 16.08
C ALA A 291 -28.06 -32.69 15.88
N ALA A 292 -28.96 -32.72 16.87
CA ALA A 292 -30.12 -31.83 16.90
C ALA A 292 -29.69 -30.36 17.10
N ASP A 293 -28.75 -30.11 18.01
CA ASP A 293 -28.06 -28.84 18.16
C ASP A 293 -26.58 -28.99 17.74
N PRO A 294 -26.14 -28.33 16.65
CA PRO A 294 -24.78 -28.46 16.15
C PRO A 294 -23.73 -27.61 16.91
N THR A 295 -24.13 -26.85 17.93
CA THR A 295 -23.25 -25.91 18.66
C THR A 295 -21.94 -26.55 19.11
N ASP A 296 -22.00 -27.70 19.79
CA ASP A 296 -20.80 -28.36 20.30
C ASP A 296 -19.92 -28.96 19.20
N VAL A 297 -20.53 -29.43 18.10
CA VAL A 297 -19.78 -30.00 16.97
C VAL A 297 -18.99 -28.90 16.27
N VAL A 298 -19.63 -27.76 15.97
CA VAL A 298 -18.94 -26.60 15.35
C VAL A 298 -17.84 -26.07 16.26
N ARG A 299 -18.12 -25.91 17.55
CA ARG A 299 -17.14 -25.42 18.53
C ARG A 299 -15.93 -26.33 18.64
N LYS A 300 -16.14 -27.64 18.81
CA LYS A 300 -15.04 -28.63 18.93
C LYS A 300 -14.24 -28.78 17.63
N SER A 301 -14.84 -28.51 16.47
CA SER A 301 -14.14 -28.51 15.20
C SER A 301 -13.20 -27.32 15.01
N ALA A 302 -13.29 -26.29 15.87
CA ALA A 302 -12.60 -25.01 15.71
C ALA A 302 -12.81 -24.42 14.30
N SER A 303 -14.09 -24.28 13.92
CA SER A 303 -14.48 -23.71 12.64
C SER A 303 -14.10 -22.22 12.56
N LEU A 304 -13.66 -21.79 11.38
CA LEU A 304 -13.43 -20.38 11.05
C LEU A 304 -14.74 -19.58 10.99
N VAL A 305 -15.88 -20.26 10.84
CA VAL A 305 -17.21 -19.63 10.82
C VAL A 305 -17.91 -19.92 12.14
N GLN A 306 -18.22 -18.86 12.89
CA GLN A 306 -18.90 -18.96 14.17
C GLN A 306 -20.37 -19.37 14.00
N TYR A 307 -20.86 -20.20 14.92
CA TYR A 307 -22.27 -20.61 14.96
C TYR A 307 -23.03 -19.86 16.05
N LEU A 308 -23.84 -18.87 15.64
CA LEU A 308 -24.67 -18.08 16.56
C LEU A 308 -25.98 -18.79 16.93
N GLY A 309 -26.41 -19.78 16.13
CA GLY A 309 -27.65 -20.52 16.35
C GLY A 309 -28.92 -19.68 16.29
N ILE A 310 -28.89 -18.56 15.54
CA ILE A 310 -30.04 -17.68 15.27
C ILE A 310 -30.19 -17.48 13.75
N PRO A 311 -31.38 -17.06 13.27
CA PRO A 311 -31.56 -16.75 11.86
C PRO A 311 -30.74 -15.51 11.42
N GLN A 312 -29.84 -15.71 10.45
CA GLN A 312 -28.96 -14.69 9.88
C GLN A 312 -29.27 -14.48 8.38
N THR A 313 -28.93 -13.32 7.84
CA THR A 313 -29.03 -13.07 6.40
C THR A 313 -27.94 -13.80 5.63
N ARG A 314 -28.05 -13.87 4.30
CA ARG A 314 -27.05 -14.52 3.44
C ARG A 314 -25.68 -13.86 3.56
N GLU A 315 -25.66 -12.54 3.76
CA GLU A 315 -24.48 -11.69 3.87
C GLU A 315 -23.69 -11.92 5.16
N ALA A 316 -24.26 -12.63 6.14
CA ALA A 316 -23.55 -13.00 7.37
C ALA A 316 -22.55 -14.16 7.17
N PHE A 317 -22.63 -14.88 6.05
CA PHE A 317 -21.79 -16.04 5.76
C PHE A 317 -20.74 -15.73 4.69
N PRO A 318 -19.57 -16.38 4.73
CA PRO A 318 -18.59 -16.31 3.64
C PRO A 318 -19.22 -16.67 2.29
N MET A 319 -18.72 -16.06 1.21
CA MET A 319 -19.34 -16.13 -0.13
C MET A 319 -19.55 -17.57 -0.62
N ASP A 320 -18.59 -18.45 -0.38
CA ASP A 320 -18.60 -19.87 -0.73
C ASP A 320 -19.67 -20.67 0.02
N ILE A 321 -19.90 -20.32 1.28
CA ILE A 321 -20.98 -20.89 2.10
C ILE A 321 -22.34 -20.33 1.64
N ALA A 322 -22.43 -19.01 1.53
CA ALA A 322 -23.62 -18.28 1.14
C ALA A 322 -24.19 -18.73 -0.22
N ALA A 323 -23.32 -19.09 -1.16
CA ALA A 323 -23.71 -19.58 -2.49
C ALA A 323 -24.48 -20.92 -2.45
N LYS A 324 -24.33 -21.72 -1.40
CA LYS A 324 -24.99 -23.03 -1.28
C LYS A 324 -26.32 -22.98 -0.55
N LEU A 325 -26.47 -22.04 0.40
CA LEU A 325 -27.60 -21.98 1.33
C LEU A 325 -28.97 -21.96 0.63
N ASP A 326 -29.11 -21.20 -0.48
CA ASP A 326 -30.38 -21.08 -1.20
C ASP A 326 -30.87 -22.43 -1.75
N SER A 327 -29.94 -23.29 -2.17
CA SER A 327 -30.21 -24.58 -2.83
C SER A 327 -30.36 -25.77 -1.85
N MET A 328 -29.95 -25.59 -0.59
CA MET A 328 -29.98 -26.65 0.41
C MET A 328 -31.39 -26.85 0.98
N ALA A 329 -31.74 -28.11 1.25
CA ALA A 329 -32.93 -28.46 1.99
C ALA A 329 -32.70 -28.33 3.50
N VAL A 330 -33.74 -27.98 4.26
CA VAL A 330 -33.67 -27.93 5.73
C VAL A 330 -33.35 -29.33 6.28
N GLY A 331 -32.38 -29.42 7.19
CA GLY A 331 -31.84 -30.66 7.74
C GLY A 331 -30.72 -31.28 6.90
N GLN A 332 -30.48 -30.81 5.67
CA GLN A 332 -29.42 -31.33 4.81
C GLN A 332 -28.04 -30.98 5.36
N VAL A 333 -27.14 -31.97 5.35
CA VAL A 333 -25.70 -31.77 5.49
C VAL A 333 -25.07 -31.90 4.10
N SER A 334 -24.25 -30.93 3.71
CA SER A 334 -23.52 -30.98 2.44
C SER A 334 -22.44 -32.06 2.49
N ALA A 335 -21.97 -32.55 1.34
CA ALA A 335 -20.69 -33.25 1.32
C ALA A 335 -19.55 -32.29 1.74
N PRO A 336 -18.43 -32.79 2.28
CA PRO A 336 -17.20 -32.02 2.40
C PRO A 336 -16.79 -31.48 1.03
N THR A 337 -16.52 -30.18 0.96
CA THR A 337 -16.08 -29.54 -0.28
C THR A 337 -14.89 -28.66 -0.02
N GLU A 338 -13.85 -28.84 -0.82
CA GLU A 338 -12.71 -27.95 -0.88
C GLU A 338 -13.09 -26.64 -1.58
N ASN A 339 -12.56 -25.54 -1.06
CA ASN A 339 -12.55 -24.23 -1.70
C ASN A 339 -11.10 -23.86 -2.00
N GLU A 340 -10.74 -23.99 -3.27
CA GLU A 340 -9.37 -23.72 -3.75
C GLU A 340 -9.01 -22.22 -3.65
N ARG A 341 -9.98 -21.31 -3.59
CA ARG A 341 -9.70 -19.86 -3.57
C ARG A 341 -9.11 -19.38 -2.26
N ASP A 342 -9.51 -19.98 -1.15
CA ASP A 342 -9.04 -19.63 0.19
C ASP A 342 -8.40 -20.81 0.92
N ASN A 343 -8.12 -21.91 0.19
CA ASN A 343 -7.48 -23.12 0.70
C ASN A 343 -8.19 -23.70 1.94
N THR A 344 -9.53 -23.75 1.91
CA THR A 344 -10.34 -24.30 3.01
C THR A 344 -11.12 -25.55 2.63
N MET A 345 -11.43 -26.38 3.61
CA MET A 345 -12.43 -27.44 3.49
C MET A 345 -13.69 -27.04 4.26
N ASN A 346 -14.84 -27.24 3.63
CA ASN A 346 -16.13 -26.75 4.10
C ASN A 346 -17.16 -27.87 4.24
N LEU A 347 -17.98 -27.76 5.27
CA LEU A 347 -19.13 -28.61 5.54
C LEU A 347 -20.26 -27.74 6.10
N ILE A 348 -21.47 -27.87 5.56
CA ILE A 348 -22.62 -27.04 5.91
C ILE A 348 -23.77 -27.95 6.34
N LYS A 349 -24.38 -27.66 7.49
CA LYS A 349 -25.72 -28.15 7.85
C LYS A 349 -26.70 -26.99 7.83
N LEU A 350 -27.73 -27.07 6.99
CA LEU A 350 -28.82 -26.11 7.02
C LEU A 350 -29.83 -26.51 8.11
N VAL A 351 -29.87 -25.77 9.21
CA VAL A 351 -30.76 -26.04 10.35
C VAL A 351 -32.16 -25.47 10.11
N ALA A 352 -32.26 -24.27 9.55
CA ALA A 352 -33.53 -23.62 9.25
C ALA A 352 -33.41 -22.63 8.09
N LYS A 353 -34.50 -22.48 7.33
CA LYS A 353 -34.67 -21.50 6.25
C LYS A 353 -36.06 -20.87 6.37
N GLN A 354 -36.14 -19.56 6.61
CA GLN A 354 -37.39 -18.88 6.94
C GLN A 354 -37.44 -17.46 6.36
N GLN A 355 -38.63 -16.98 5.98
CA GLN A 355 -38.84 -15.55 5.69
C GLN A 355 -39.02 -14.79 7.00
N MET A 356 -38.15 -13.82 7.27
CA MET A 356 -38.16 -13.02 8.49
C MET A 356 -37.87 -11.55 8.17
N PRO A 357 -38.34 -10.59 8.99
CA PRO A 357 -38.04 -9.18 8.78
C PRO A 357 -36.54 -8.93 8.99
N ASP A 358 -35.94 -8.17 8.09
CA ASP A 358 -34.58 -7.65 8.28
C ASP A 358 -34.55 -6.58 9.38
N SER A 359 -35.57 -5.73 9.41
CA SER A 359 -35.65 -4.59 10.33
C SER A 359 -36.89 -4.69 11.21
N ILE A 360 -36.72 -4.55 12.52
CA ILE A 360 -37.77 -4.63 13.53
C ILE A 360 -37.75 -3.36 14.38
N GLN A 361 -38.88 -2.66 14.44
CA GLN A 361 -39.07 -1.58 15.38
C GLN A 361 -39.64 -2.14 16.68
N TYR A 362 -39.00 -1.83 17.80
CA TYR A 362 -39.43 -2.30 19.11
C TYR A 362 -39.17 -1.25 20.19
N ARG A 363 -39.74 -1.49 21.36
CA ARG A 363 -39.44 -0.78 22.60
C ARG A 363 -39.26 -1.81 23.72
N GLN A 364 -38.47 -1.49 24.73
CA GLN A 364 -38.16 -2.43 25.81
C GLN A 364 -38.09 -1.76 27.19
N ILE A 365 -38.27 -2.57 28.23
CA ILE A 365 -38.03 -2.26 29.64
C ILE A 365 -37.12 -3.36 30.19
N GLN A 366 -35.93 -2.98 30.65
CA GLN A 366 -35.04 -3.87 31.40
C GLN A 366 -35.47 -3.88 32.87
N VAL A 367 -35.57 -5.06 33.47
CA VAL A 367 -36.02 -5.23 34.85
C VAL A 367 -34.92 -5.91 35.65
N GLY A 368 -34.28 -5.13 36.52
CA GLY A 368 -33.36 -5.63 37.54
C GLY A 368 -33.99 -5.63 38.94
N GLY A 369 -33.28 -6.19 39.91
CA GLY A 369 -33.68 -6.23 41.31
C GLY A 369 -32.49 -6.59 42.20
N GLU A 370 -32.66 -6.45 43.53
CA GLU A 370 -31.63 -6.82 44.51
C GLU A 370 -31.29 -8.32 44.47
N THR A 371 -32.25 -9.16 44.07
CA THR A 371 -32.04 -10.57 43.73
C THR A 371 -32.74 -10.90 42.42
N ALA A 372 -32.34 -12.01 41.78
CA ALA A 372 -32.99 -12.49 40.56
C ALA A 372 -34.48 -12.76 40.77
N GLU A 373 -34.88 -13.35 41.91
CA GLU A 373 -36.29 -13.61 42.24
C GLU A 373 -37.09 -12.31 42.39
N ALA A 374 -36.49 -11.26 42.96
CA ALA A 374 -37.14 -9.95 43.07
C ALA A 374 -37.32 -9.31 41.68
N ALA A 375 -36.31 -9.43 40.80
CA ALA A 375 -36.37 -8.95 39.43
C ALA A 375 -37.47 -9.67 38.63
N HIS A 376 -37.55 -11.01 38.72
CA HIS A 376 -38.56 -11.81 38.02
C HIS A 376 -39.99 -11.47 38.47
N LYS A 377 -40.24 -11.36 39.79
CA LYS A 377 -41.56 -10.94 40.32
C LYS A 377 -41.97 -9.54 39.85
N THR A 378 -41.01 -8.63 39.81
CA THR A 378 -41.24 -7.27 39.32
C THR A 378 -41.56 -7.30 37.83
N ALA A 379 -40.84 -8.09 37.04
CA ALA A 379 -41.08 -8.24 35.62
C ALA A 379 -42.48 -8.83 35.35
N ASP A 380 -42.93 -9.83 36.10
CA ASP A 380 -44.27 -10.40 35.95
C ASP A 380 -45.37 -9.36 36.23
N SER A 381 -45.14 -8.49 37.22
CA SER A 381 -46.07 -7.40 37.54
C SER A 381 -46.14 -6.37 36.41
N ILE A 382 -44.99 -5.98 35.85
CA ILE A 382 -44.91 -5.04 34.71
C ILE A 382 -45.56 -5.67 33.48
N TYR A 383 -45.25 -6.93 33.18
CA TYR A 383 -45.80 -7.65 32.04
C TYR A 383 -47.33 -7.79 32.13
N THR A 384 -47.86 -8.11 33.31
CA THR A 384 -49.30 -8.20 33.56
C THR A 384 -49.98 -6.83 33.39
N ALA A 385 -49.36 -5.75 33.89
CA ALA A 385 -49.88 -4.40 33.70
C ALA A 385 -49.93 -4.00 32.21
N LEU A 386 -48.87 -4.30 31.45
CA LEU A 386 -48.82 -4.06 30.01
C LEU A 386 -49.86 -4.88 29.25
N ALA A 387 -50.04 -6.16 29.61
CA ALA A 387 -51.09 -7.01 29.03
C ALA A 387 -52.50 -6.48 29.35
N GLY A 388 -52.68 -5.82 30.50
CA GLY A 388 -53.91 -5.14 30.91
C GLY A 388 -54.13 -3.77 30.27
N GLY A 389 -53.27 -3.32 29.35
CA GLY A 389 -53.43 -2.06 28.60
C GLY A 389 -52.76 -0.84 29.23
N ALA A 390 -51.86 -1.02 30.21
CA ALA A 390 -51.07 0.08 30.73
C ALA A 390 -50.15 0.69 29.66
N ASP A 391 -49.94 2.01 29.73
CA ASP A 391 -49.04 2.71 28.79
C ASP A 391 -47.58 2.32 29.02
N PHE A 392 -46.92 1.87 27.95
CA PHE A 392 -45.56 1.34 28.01
C PHE A 392 -44.53 2.41 28.37
N GLU A 393 -44.65 3.63 27.85
CA GLU A 393 -43.69 4.71 28.11
C GLU A 393 -43.84 5.24 29.54
N ALA A 394 -45.08 5.37 30.03
CA ALA A 394 -45.36 5.71 31.42
C ALA A 394 -44.79 4.66 32.39
N LEU A 395 -44.95 3.37 32.08
CA LEU A 395 -44.36 2.29 32.87
C LEU A 395 -42.84 2.31 32.81
N ALA A 396 -42.24 2.47 31.63
CA ALA A 396 -40.79 2.56 31.48
C ALA A 396 -40.20 3.70 32.34
N LYS A 397 -40.84 4.88 32.34
CA LYS A 397 -40.42 6.04 33.14
C LYS A 397 -40.43 5.75 34.64
N LYS A 398 -41.38 4.95 35.13
CA LYS A 398 -41.43 4.52 36.53
C LYS A 398 -40.20 3.70 36.94
N TYR A 399 -39.56 3.03 35.99
CA TYR A 399 -38.33 2.25 36.17
C TYR A 399 -37.08 2.97 35.63
N GLY A 400 -37.13 4.30 35.52
CA GLY A 400 -35.98 5.13 35.12
C GLY A 400 -35.57 4.97 33.66
N GLN A 401 -36.43 4.42 32.80
CA GLN A 401 -36.17 4.18 31.39
C GLN A 401 -37.09 5.01 30.49
N THR A 402 -36.65 5.28 29.27
CA THR A 402 -37.45 6.09 28.34
C THR A 402 -38.55 5.30 27.65
N GLY A 403 -38.37 3.98 27.48
CA GLY A 403 -39.26 3.14 26.67
C GLY A 403 -39.28 3.55 25.19
N ALA A 404 -38.24 4.24 24.72
CA ALA A 404 -38.18 4.80 23.38
C ALA A 404 -38.23 3.72 22.29
N LYS A 405 -38.84 4.08 21.16
CA LYS A 405 -38.91 3.24 19.97
C LYS A 405 -37.56 3.23 19.28
N THR A 406 -37.05 2.04 18.99
CA THR A 406 -35.78 1.86 18.27
C THR A 406 -35.93 0.81 17.18
N TRP A 407 -35.04 0.87 16.19
CA TRP A 407 -34.92 -0.14 15.14
C TRP A 407 -33.72 -1.03 15.41
N ILE A 408 -33.91 -2.34 15.25
CA ILE A 408 -32.82 -3.30 15.11
C ILE A 408 -32.82 -3.89 13.70
N THR A 409 -31.64 -3.99 13.08
CA THR A 409 -31.43 -4.62 11.78
C THR A 409 -30.61 -5.90 11.92
N SER A 410 -30.71 -6.81 10.95
CA SER A 410 -29.93 -8.06 10.97
C SER A 410 -28.42 -7.81 11.06
N ALA A 411 -27.93 -6.79 10.34
CA ALA A 411 -26.52 -6.41 10.30
C ALA A 411 -25.95 -6.05 11.69
N GLN A 412 -26.78 -5.56 12.61
CA GLN A 412 -26.33 -5.13 13.94
C GLN A 412 -26.00 -6.29 14.89
N TYR A 413 -26.51 -7.49 14.66
CA TYR A 413 -26.27 -8.64 15.55
C TYR A 413 -25.59 -9.83 14.85
N GLN A 414 -25.73 -9.95 13.52
CA GLN A 414 -25.28 -11.15 12.81
C GLN A 414 -23.76 -11.29 12.67
N GLY A 415 -22.99 -10.24 12.97
CA GLY A 415 -21.52 -10.24 12.97
C GLY A 415 -20.88 -10.41 14.36
N ALA A 416 -21.67 -10.72 15.40
CA ALA A 416 -21.14 -10.94 16.74
C ALA A 416 -20.17 -12.13 16.77
N PRO A 417 -19.05 -12.07 17.52
CA PRO A 417 -18.11 -13.18 17.63
C PRO A 417 -18.70 -14.38 18.40
N SER A 418 -19.62 -14.11 19.32
CA SER A 418 -20.40 -15.12 20.04
C SER A 418 -21.68 -14.49 20.62
N LEU A 419 -22.63 -15.34 21.03
CA LEU A 419 -23.81 -14.95 21.80
C LEU A 419 -23.92 -15.86 23.02
N ASP A 420 -24.06 -15.26 24.20
CA ASP A 420 -24.44 -15.99 25.40
C ASP A 420 -25.91 -16.45 25.33
N ALA A 421 -26.30 -17.32 26.25
CA ALA A 421 -27.64 -17.93 26.26
C ALA A 421 -28.76 -16.88 26.41
N ASP A 422 -28.55 -15.85 27.23
CA ASP A 422 -29.54 -14.80 27.50
C ASP A 422 -29.73 -13.92 26.27
N THR A 423 -28.64 -13.46 25.66
CA THR A 423 -28.68 -12.66 24.42
C THR A 423 -29.30 -13.44 23.26
N LYS A 424 -28.95 -14.72 23.12
CA LYS A 424 -29.52 -15.61 22.09
C LYS A 424 -31.03 -15.78 22.29
N ASN A 425 -31.47 -16.01 23.52
CA ASN A 425 -32.89 -16.13 23.87
C ASN A 425 -33.65 -14.84 23.53
N TYR A 426 -33.12 -13.69 23.96
CA TYR A 426 -33.70 -12.38 23.69
C TYR A 426 -33.82 -12.10 22.18
N LEU A 427 -32.73 -12.25 21.41
CA LEU A 427 -32.74 -11.99 19.96
C LEU A 427 -33.66 -12.95 19.21
N SER A 428 -33.69 -14.23 19.59
CA SER A 428 -34.58 -15.22 18.99
C SER A 428 -36.05 -14.86 19.23
N ALA A 429 -36.39 -14.42 20.45
CA ALA A 429 -37.74 -13.99 20.78
C ALA A 429 -38.13 -12.70 20.05
N LEU A 430 -37.25 -11.70 20.02
CA LEU A 430 -37.48 -10.42 19.36
C LEU A 430 -37.69 -10.57 17.85
N THR A 431 -36.86 -11.40 17.21
CA THR A 431 -36.92 -11.58 15.75
C THR A 431 -38.18 -12.33 15.30
N THR A 432 -38.74 -13.18 16.16
CA THR A 432 -39.93 -14.00 15.86
C THR A 432 -41.26 -13.36 16.28
N ALA A 433 -41.28 -12.45 17.26
CA ALA A 433 -42.50 -11.87 17.84
C ALA A 433 -43.32 -10.96 16.90
N GLY A 434 -44.62 -11.21 16.79
CA GLY A 434 -45.73 -10.49 16.13
C GLY A 434 -45.69 -8.96 16.24
N VAL A 435 -46.22 -8.24 15.24
CA VAL A 435 -46.49 -6.81 15.41
C VAL A 435 -47.51 -6.62 16.54
N ASN A 436 -47.24 -5.69 17.45
CA ASN A 436 -47.93 -5.46 18.71
C ASN A 436 -47.79 -6.56 19.77
N GLU A 437 -47.00 -7.62 19.52
CA GLU A 437 -46.73 -8.65 20.51
C GLU A 437 -45.77 -8.12 21.58
N THR A 438 -46.14 -8.31 22.84
CA THR A 438 -45.31 -8.02 24.01
C THR A 438 -44.83 -9.35 24.59
N LYS A 439 -43.54 -9.46 24.90
CA LYS A 439 -42.97 -10.65 25.56
C LYS A 439 -42.14 -10.26 26.78
N ASN A 440 -42.18 -11.11 27.80
CA ASN A 440 -41.27 -11.08 28.95
C ASN A 440 -40.20 -12.15 28.79
N ILE A 441 -38.94 -11.75 28.62
CA ILE A 441 -37.79 -12.63 28.47
C ILE A 441 -37.05 -12.71 29.80
N VAL A 442 -37.00 -13.91 30.36
CA VAL A 442 -36.23 -14.21 31.56
C VAL A 442 -34.75 -14.33 31.16
N LEU A 443 -33.90 -13.60 31.88
CA LEU A 443 -32.44 -13.66 31.79
C LEU A 443 -31.88 -14.20 33.12
N THR A 444 -30.59 -14.51 33.17
CA THR A 444 -29.90 -15.00 34.38
C THR A 444 -29.98 -14.01 35.55
N GLN A 445 -29.98 -12.70 35.27
CA GLN A 445 -29.96 -11.61 36.26
C GLN A 445 -31.11 -10.60 36.01
N GLY A 446 -32.33 -11.10 35.81
CA GLY A 446 -33.53 -10.28 35.67
C GLY A 446 -34.31 -10.57 34.39
N ASN A 447 -34.96 -9.54 33.81
CA ASN A 447 -35.80 -9.72 32.63
C ASN A 447 -35.67 -8.58 31.63
N ILE A 448 -36.00 -8.87 30.37
CA ILE A 448 -36.31 -7.85 29.37
C ILE A 448 -37.76 -8.04 28.92
N ILE A 449 -38.56 -7.00 29.10
CA ILE A 449 -39.90 -6.94 28.51
C ILE A 449 -39.82 -6.08 27.27
N PHE A 450 -40.15 -6.64 26.11
CA PHE A 450 -40.18 -5.88 24.86
C PHE A 450 -41.55 -5.94 24.20
N GLN A 451 -41.84 -4.94 23.38
CA GLN A 451 -42.97 -4.92 22.47
C GLN A 451 -42.51 -4.59 21.05
N VAL A 452 -42.88 -5.43 20.09
CA VAL A 452 -42.65 -5.17 18.67
C VAL A 452 -43.73 -4.25 18.14
N LEU A 453 -43.34 -3.18 17.46
CA LEU A 453 -44.23 -2.13 16.96
C LEU A 453 -44.38 -2.16 15.44
N ASP A 454 -43.31 -2.51 14.73
CA ASP A 454 -43.31 -2.57 13.26
C ASP A 454 -42.23 -3.55 12.76
N ARG A 455 -42.39 -4.03 11.53
CA ARG A 455 -41.50 -4.97 10.85
C ARG A 455 -41.45 -4.64 9.37
N LYS A 456 -40.27 -4.57 8.78
CA LYS A 456 -40.11 -4.29 7.34
C LYS A 456 -38.97 -5.10 6.72
N ALA A 457 -38.94 -5.09 5.39
CA ALA A 457 -37.97 -5.79 4.56
C ALA A 457 -37.91 -7.30 4.89
N MET A 458 -38.96 -8.04 4.53
CA MET A 458 -38.97 -9.49 4.66
C MET A 458 -37.91 -10.10 3.74
N VAL A 459 -36.96 -10.83 4.33
CA VAL A 459 -35.85 -11.47 3.63
C VAL A 459 -35.71 -12.91 4.08
N THR A 460 -35.06 -13.74 3.25
CA THR A 460 -34.77 -15.11 3.62
C THR A 460 -33.62 -15.12 4.61
N LYS A 461 -33.84 -15.72 5.79
CA LYS A 461 -32.83 -15.93 6.81
C LYS A 461 -32.53 -17.42 6.96
N TYR A 462 -31.28 -17.69 7.32
CA TYR A 462 -30.67 -19.00 7.45
C TYR A 462 -30.16 -19.20 8.86
N THR A 463 -30.46 -20.35 9.45
CA THR A 463 -29.67 -20.88 10.57
C THR A 463 -28.83 -22.00 9.99
N ALA A 464 -27.53 -21.77 9.82
CA ALA A 464 -26.62 -22.73 9.22
C ALA A 464 -25.42 -22.98 10.14
N ALA A 465 -25.13 -24.25 10.39
CA ALA A 465 -23.91 -24.67 11.08
C ALA A 465 -22.85 -24.96 10.03
N VAL A 466 -21.70 -24.30 10.16
CA VAL A 466 -20.61 -24.36 9.19
C VAL A 466 -19.36 -24.85 9.90
N ILE A 467 -18.74 -25.88 9.35
CA ILE A 467 -17.38 -26.28 9.69
C ILE A 467 -16.51 -25.91 8.50
N LYS A 468 -15.73 -24.83 8.67
CA LYS A 468 -14.77 -24.31 7.70
C LYS A 468 -13.40 -24.35 8.35
N LYS A 469 -12.44 -25.04 7.74
CA LYS A 469 -11.06 -25.18 8.26
C LYS A 469 -10.06 -24.97 7.14
N ASP A 470 -8.94 -24.34 7.45
CA ASP A 470 -7.80 -24.26 6.55
C ASP A 470 -7.24 -25.66 6.27
N ILE A 471 -6.78 -25.86 5.04
CA ILE A 471 -6.04 -27.05 4.65
C ILE A 471 -4.57 -26.76 4.93
N GLU A 472 -4.11 -27.15 6.11
CA GLU A 472 -2.74 -26.91 6.59
C GLU A 472 -1.83 -28.12 6.33
N PHE A 473 -0.54 -27.87 6.15
CA PHE A 473 0.46 -28.94 6.13
C PHE A 473 0.71 -29.43 7.57
N SER A 474 0.98 -30.74 7.72
CA SER A 474 1.36 -31.28 9.03
C SER A 474 2.82 -30.99 9.37
N LYS A 475 3.17 -31.19 10.65
CA LYS A 475 4.57 -31.13 11.13
C LYS A 475 5.48 -32.11 10.37
N ASP A 476 4.96 -33.26 9.97
CA ASP A 476 5.70 -34.27 9.22
C ASP A 476 5.96 -33.80 7.79
N THR A 477 4.95 -33.22 7.13
CA THR A 477 5.10 -32.59 5.80
C THR A 477 6.13 -31.47 5.84
N TYR A 478 6.05 -30.58 6.82
CA TYR A 478 7.00 -29.49 7.00
C TYR A 478 8.42 -30.02 7.25
N SER A 479 8.58 -30.97 8.17
CA SER A 479 9.87 -31.54 8.53
C SER A 479 10.52 -32.28 7.35
N ALA A 480 9.73 -32.96 6.51
CA ALA A 480 10.22 -33.58 5.29
C ALA A 480 10.72 -32.55 4.27
N ALA A 481 9.97 -31.46 4.05
CA ALA A 481 10.37 -30.37 3.17
C ALA A 481 11.64 -29.67 3.69
N TYR A 482 11.67 -29.32 4.98
CA TYR A 482 12.81 -28.71 5.67
C TYR A 482 14.06 -29.57 5.53
N ASN A 483 14.00 -30.86 5.87
CA ASN A 483 15.16 -31.75 5.81
C ASN A 483 15.69 -31.90 4.38
N LYS A 484 14.80 -32.02 3.39
CA LYS A 484 15.19 -32.13 1.98
C LYS A 484 15.85 -30.85 1.48
N PHE A 485 15.29 -29.70 1.81
CA PHE A 485 15.83 -28.41 1.37
C PHE A 485 17.12 -28.04 2.12
N SER A 486 17.17 -28.24 3.43
CA SER A 486 18.37 -28.06 4.25
C SER A 486 19.54 -28.92 3.77
N SER A 487 19.28 -30.19 3.38
CA SER A 487 20.29 -31.07 2.79
C SER A 487 20.81 -30.53 1.45
N PHE A 488 19.95 -29.96 0.61
CA PHE A 488 20.35 -29.33 -0.64
C PHE A 488 21.21 -28.09 -0.39
N VAL A 489 20.80 -27.19 0.51
CA VAL A 489 21.56 -25.97 0.86
C VAL A 489 22.92 -26.35 1.43
N SER A 490 22.97 -27.33 2.34
CA SER A 490 24.22 -27.80 2.94
C SER A 490 25.21 -28.39 1.93
N ALA A 491 24.71 -29.04 0.87
CA ALA A 491 25.51 -29.60 -0.20
C ALA A 491 25.92 -28.58 -1.27
N ASN A 492 25.32 -27.39 -1.30
CA ASN A 492 25.49 -26.36 -2.33
C ASN A 492 25.76 -24.99 -1.69
N GLN A 493 26.99 -24.77 -1.23
CA GLN A 493 27.38 -23.56 -0.49
C GLN A 493 27.81 -22.37 -1.38
N THR A 494 27.84 -22.54 -2.70
CA THR A 494 28.24 -21.49 -3.64
C THR A 494 27.15 -21.21 -4.67
N ALA A 495 27.10 -19.97 -5.18
CA ALA A 495 26.14 -19.57 -6.21
C ALA A 495 26.15 -20.51 -7.42
N GLU A 496 27.33 -20.84 -7.94
CA GLU A 496 27.50 -21.76 -9.07
C GLU A 496 26.94 -23.16 -8.77
N SER A 497 27.17 -23.69 -7.56
CA SER A 497 26.66 -25.01 -7.17
C SER A 497 25.13 -25.05 -7.10
N ILE A 498 24.51 -24.01 -6.54
CA ILE A 498 23.05 -23.87 -6.46
C ILE A 498 22.47 -23.78 -7.86
N GLU A 499 22.97 -22.87 -8.70
CA GLU A 499 22.48 -22.67 -10.07
C GLU A 499 22.56 -23.95 -10.91
N LYS A 500 23.65 -24.71 -10.79
CA LYS A 500 23.87 -25.95 -11.53
C LYS A 500 23.01 -27.12 -11.04
N ASN A 501 22.77 -27.21 -9.73
CA ASN A 501 22.18 -28.40 -9.10
C ASN A 501 20.70 -28.24 -8.73
N ALA A 502 20.16 -27.03 -8.63
CA ALA A 502 18.77 -26.77 -8.25
C ALA A 502 17.78 -27.56 -9.10
N ALA A 503 17.88 -27.47 -10.44
CA ALA A 503 16.96 -28.17 -11.34
C ALA A 503 17.00 -29.70 -11.17
N LYS A 504 18.18 -30.28 -10.88
CA LYS A 504 18.33 -31.73 -10.63
C LYS A 504 17.72 -32.15 -9.29
N ALA A 505 17.70 -31.25 -8.31
CA ALA A 505 17.07 -31.45 -7.00
C ALA A 505 15.55 -31.18 -7.02
N GLY A 506 15.00 -30.74 -8.15
CA GLY A 506 13.59 -30.38 -8.30
C GLY A 506 13.27 -28.95 -7.86
N TYR A 507 14.26 -28.07 -7.84
CA TYR A 507 14.12 -26.66 -7.45
C TYR A 507 14.37 -25.73 -8.63
N MET A 508 13.81 -24.52 -8.56
CA MET A 508 13.98 -23.48 -9.58
C MET A 508 14.70 -22.28 -8.98
N VAL A 509 15.75 -21.81 -9.66
CA VAL A 509 16.38 -20.53 -9.34
C VAL A 509 15.58 -19.43 -10.00
N ARG A 510 15.13 -18.47 -9.20
CA ARG A 510 14.41 -17.27 -9.64
C ARG A 510 15.30 -16.05 -9.43
N GLU A 511 14.99 -14.96 -10.12
CA GLU A 511 15.72 -13.70 -10.02
C GLU A 511 14.78 -12.57 -9.57
N ALA A 512 15.29 -11.70 -8.70
CA ALA A 512 14.69 -10.44 -8.31
C ALA A 512 15.77 -9.35 -8.47
N ASN A 513 15.64 -8.54 -9.51
CA ASN A 513 16.60 -7.48 -9.82
C ASN A 513 16.19 -6.17 -9.15
N ASP A 514 17.17 -5.31 -8.89
CA ASP A 514 16.95 -3.95 -8.37
C ASP A 514 16.19 -3.90 -7.03
N VAL A 515 16.44 -4.87 -6.15
CA VAL A 515 15.93 -4.86 -4.77
C VAL A 515 16.56 -3.69 -4.01
N THR A 516 15.73 -2.82 -3.44
CA THR A 516 16.16 -1.63 -2.69
C THR A 516 15.84 -1.76 -1.20
N THR A 517 16.45 -0.92 -0.37
CA THR A 517 16.22 -0.88 1.08
C THR A 517 14.80 -0.43 1.47
N ALA A 518 14.00 0.05 0.52
CA ALA A 518 12.62 0.47 0.72
C ALA A 518 11.60 -0.68 0.52
N GLN A 519 12.02 -1.83 0.01
CA GLN A 519 11.14 -2.99 -0.16
C GLN A 519 10.95 -3.72 1.18
N HIS A 520 9.73 -4.18 1.46
CA HIS A 520 9.39 -4.95 2.67
C HIS A 520 9.44 -6.46 2.48
N TYR A 521 9.37 -6.91 1.22
CA TYR A 521 9.29 -8.31 0.84
C TYR A 521 10.24 -8.62 -0.30
N LEU A 522 10.88 -9.79 -0.26
CA LEU A 522 11.62 -10.33 -1.39
C LEU A 522 10.64 -11.14 -2.26
N ALA A 523 10.48 -10.73 -3.51
CA ALA A 523 9.64 -11.44 -4.50
C ALA A 523 8.18 -11.70 -4.06
N ASN A 524 7.57 -10.75 -3.32
CA ASN A 524 6.23 -10.84 -2.74
C ASN A 524 6.04 -11.98 -1.72
N ILE A 525 7.13 -12.51 -1.16
CA ILE A 525 7.07 -13.48 -0.06
C ILE A 525 7.01 -12.69 1.25
N HIS A 526 6.00 -12.94 2.07
CA HIS A 526 5.87 -12.28 3.37
C HIS A 526 6.98 -12.69 4.34
N ALA A 527 7.14 -11.94 5.43
CA ALA A 527 8.08 -12.24 6.51
C ALA A 527 9.55 -12.45 6.06
N THR A 528 10.02 -11.75 5.03
CA THR A 528 11.42 -11.87 4.53
C THR A 528 12.36 -10.79 5.05
N ARG A 529 12.04 -10.12 6.17
CA ARG A 529 12.88 -9.03 6.70
C ARG A 529 14.33 -9.46 6.94
N ASP A 530 14.52 -10.63 7.53
CA ASP A 530 15.87 -11.14 7.85
C ASP A 530 16.65 -11.52 6.58
N VAL A 531 15.94 -11.92 5.51
CA VAL A 531 16.53 -12.14 4.17
C VAL A 531 17.00 -10.82 3.58
N LEU A 532 16.17 -9.78 3.63
CA LEU A 532 16.51 -8.45 3.11
C LEU A 532 17.67 -7.83 3.89
N LYS A 533 17.67 -7.95 5.22
CA LYS A 533 18.78 -7.50 6.06
C LYS A 533 20.09 -8.19 5.68
N TRP A 534 20.08 -9.53 5.57
CA TRP A 534 21.25 -10.27 5.10
C TRP A 534 21.68 -9.82 3.71
N LEU A 535 20.72 -9.64 2.79
CA LEU A 535 21.01 -9.26 1.42
C LEU A 535 21.79 -7.95 1.36
N PHE A 536 21.48 -6.96 2.21
CA PHE A 536 22.18 -5.67 2.26
C PHE A 536 23.51 -5.70 3.05
N GLU A 537 23.74 -6.75 3.85
CA GLU A 537 25.02 -7.00 4.52
C GLU A 537 25.98 -7.84 3.65
N ALA A 538 25.44 -8.67 2.75
CA ALA A 538 26.18 -9.65 1.95
C ALA A 538 27.12 -9.03 0.89
N GLY A 539 28.19 -9.74 0.57
CA GLY A 539 29.05 -9.48 -0.59
C GLY A 539 28.46 -10.01 -1.91
N GLU A 540 28.96 -9.52 -3.05
CA GLU A 540 28.57 -10.05 -4.36
C GLU A 540 29.02 -11.52 -4.51
N GLY A 541 28.09 -12.39 -4.90
CA GLY A 541 28.26 -13.83 -5.04
C GLY A 541 28.03 -14.62 -3.75
N GLU A 542 27.78 -13.97 -2.62
CA GLU A 542 27.52 -14.66 -1.34
C GLU A 542 26.16 -15.35 -1.32
N VAL A 543 26.11 -16.50 -0.64
CA VAL A 543 24.93 -17.33 -0.46
C VAL A 543 24.45 -17.21 0.98
N SER A 544 23.15 -17.07 1.16
CA SER A 544 22.55 -16.92 2.49
C SER A 544 22.45 -18.25 3.23
N GLN A 545 22.18 -18.16 4.54
CA GLN A 545 21.60 -19.30 5.24
C GLN A 545 20.19 -19.60 4.71
N MET A 546 19.65 -20.76 5.06
CA MET A 546 18.25 -21.06 4.82
C MET A 546 17.37 -20.27 5.78
N TYR A 547 16.33 -19.62 5.26
CA TYR A 547 15.34 -18.88 6.03
C TYR A 547 13.99 -19.58 5.97
N GLU A 548 13.24 -19.48 7.07
CA GLU A 548 11.83 -19.82 7.16
C GLU A 548 11.05 -18.50 7.07
N CYS A 549 10.18 -18.36 6.06
CA CYS A 549 9.44 -17.12 5.78
C CYS A 549 8.00 -17.41 5.31
N GLY A 550 7.27 -16.38 4.88
CA GLY A 550 5.92 -16.53 4.34
C GLY A 550 4.86 -16.96 5.36
N ASP A 551 4.95 -16.50 6.61
CA ASP A 551 4.07 -16.98 7.68
C ASP A 551 4.31 -18.47 8.01
N ASN A 552 5.58 -18.89 7.91
CA ASN A 552 6.11 -20.23 8.20
C ASN A 552 5.74 -21.33 7.18
N ASN A 553 5.38 -20.97 5.94
CA ASN A 553 5.16 -21.94 4.87
C ASN A 553 6.24 -21.88 3.78
N HIS A 554 7.17 -20.93 3.79
CA HIS A 554 8.22 -20.81 2.77
C HIS A 554 9.60 -21.15 3.36
N LEU A 555 10.41 -21.88 2.59
CA LEU A 555 11.82 -22.10 2.84
C LEU A 555 12.65 -21.45 1.73
N LEU A 556 13.56 -20.57 2.09
CA LEU A 556 14.26 -19.71 1.13
C LEU A 556 15.78 -19.72 1.33
N VAL A 557 16.52 -19.81 0.22
CA VAL A 557 17.95 -19.47 0.15
C VAL A 557 18.15 -18.43 -0.93
N ALA A 558 18.93 -17.40 -0.63
CA ALA A 558 19.22 -16.28 -1.52
C ALA A 558 20.70 -16.19 -1.86
N ILE A 559 20.99 -15.56 -2.98
CA ILE A 559 22.32 -15.27 -3.52
C ILE A 559 22.32 -13.79 -3.87
N CYS A 560 23.25 -13.02 -3.31
CA CYS A 560 23.47 -11.63 -3.70
C CYS A 560 24.22 -11.64 -5.05
N SER A 561 23.51 -11.71 -6.17
CA SER A 561 24.15 -11.87 -7.49
C SER A 561 24.84 -10.61 -7.99
N ARG A 562 24.35 -9.42 -7.59
CA ARG A 562 24.96 -8.15 -7.99
C ARG A 562 24.70 -7.06 -6.97
N ILE A 563 25.70 -6.21 -6.75
CA ILE A 563 25.53 -4.97 -5.96
C ILE A 563 25.64 -3.78 -6.92
N HIS A 564 24.65 -2.89 -6.85
CA HIS A 564 24.58 -1.65 -7.61
C HIS A 564 24.68 -0.46 -6.66
N PRO A 565 25.89 0.10 -6.46
CA PRO A 565 26.06 1.28 -5.61
C PRO A 565 25.27 2.48 -6.15
N ALA A 566 24.90 3.40 -5.25
CA ALA A 566 24.39 4.70 -5.66
C ALA A 566 25.40 5.44 -6.56
N GLY A 567 24.89 6.17 -7.56
CA GLY A 567 25.69 6.84 -8.57
C GLY A 567 25.29 6.43 -9.99
N TYR A 568 26.26 6.40 -10.91
CA TYR A 568 25.98 6.02 -12.29
C TYR A 568 26.26 4.54 -12.51
N ARG A 569 25.25 3.80 -12.98
CA ARG A 569 25.49 2.43 -13.45
C ARG A 569 26.42 2.45 -14.65
N THR A 570 27.40 1.56 -14.62
CA THR A 570 28.47 1.54 -15.62
C THR A 570 28.10 0.68 -16.81
N LEU A 571 28.83 0.84 -17.93
CA LEU A 571 28.69 -0.02 -19.10
C LEU A 571 29.02 -1.52 -18.84
N ALA A 572 29.64 -1.84 -17.70
CA ALA A 572 29.87 -3.22 -17.30
C ALA A 572 28.60 -3.92 -16.78
N ASP A 573 27.58 -3.15 -16.38
CA ASP A 573 26.25 -3.66 -16.06
C ASP A 573 25.58 -4.21 -17.34
N ALA A 574 25.04 -5.42 -17.27
CA ALA A 574 24.46 -6.10 -18.42
C ALA A 574 23.22 -5.40 -18.97
N GLN A 575 22.36 -4.85 -18.10
CA GLN A 575 21.16 -4.11 -18.49
C GLN A 575 21.56 -2.79 -19.17
N VAL A 576 22.49 -2.03 -18.58
CA VAL A 576 23.01 -0.79 -19.19
C VAL A 576 23.65 -1.09 -20.54
N ARG A 577 24.47 -2.14 -20.62
CA ARG A 577 25.15 -2.52 -21.87
C ARG A 577 24.15 -2.86 -22.96
N GLU A 578 23.06 -3.56 -22.64
CA GLU A 578 22.04 -3.92 -23.62
C GLU A 578 21.26 -2.69 -24.09
N MET A 579 20.87 -1.80 -23.19
CA MET A 579 20.22 -0.53 -23.55
C MET A 579 21.11 0.34 -24.46
N VAL A 580 22.39 0.48 -24.11
CA VAL A 580 23.37 1.23 -24.92
C VAL A 580 23.59 0.55 -26.27
N ARG A 581 23.70 -0.79 -26.29
CA ARG A 581 23.86 -1.57 -27.52
C ARG A 581 22.68 -1.37 -28.47
N ALA A 582 21.46 -1.37 -27.95
CA ALA A 582 20.25 -1.15 -28.75
C ALA A 582 20.24 0.24 -29.41
N GLU A 583 20.62 1.28 -28.68
CA GLU A 583 20.72 2.64 -29.24
C GLU A 583 21.88 2.78 -30.25
N VAL A 584 23.05 2.16 -29.99
CA VAL A 584 24.14 2.12 -30.99
C VAL A 584 23.70 1.40 -32.27
N LEU A 585 23.03 0.26 -32.13
CA LEU A 585 22.52 -0.51 -33.26
C LEU A 585 21.56 0.33 -34.10
N LYS A 586 20.63 1.03 -33.44
CA LYS A 586 19.70 1.97 -34.06
C LYS A 586 20.44 3.09 -34.80
N ASP A 587 21.39 3.76 -34.16
CA ASP A 587 22.17 4.85 -34.77
C ASP A 587 22.94 4.38 -36.00
N LYS A 588 23.60 3.22 -35.94
CA LYS A 588 24.32 2.65 -37.09
C LYS A 588 23.39 2.28 -38.25
N LYS A 589 22.22 1.71 -37.97
CA LYS A 589 21.21 1.45 -39.01
C LYS A 589 20.71 2.75 -39.62
N ALA A 590 20.49 3.78 -38.79
CA ALA A 590 20.12 5.10 -39.26
C ALA A 590 21.18 5.71 -40.17
N ASP A 591 22.46 5.59 -39.83
CA ASP A 591 23.57 6.06 -40.68
C ASP A 591 23.62 5.33 -42.02
N GLN A 592 23.51 3.99 -42.02
CA GLN A 592 23.52 3.20 -43.25
C GLN A 592 22.35 3.55 -44.19
N LEU A 593 21.14 3.72 -43.64
CA LEU A 593 19.96 4.08 -44.43
C LEU A 593 19.99 5.55 -44.87
N ALA A 594 20.50 6.45 -44.04
CA ALA A 594 20.69 7.85 -44.41
C ALA A 594 21.69 7.99 -45.56
N ALA A 595 22.81 7.24 -45.53
CA ALA A 595 23.78 7.21 -46.62
C ALA A 595 23.16 6.69 -47.95
N LYS A 596 22.24 5.72 -47.90
CA LYS A 596 21.50 5.26 -49.09
C LYS A 596 20.61 6.33 -49.71
N LEU A 597 20.13 7.27 -48.89
CA LEU A 597 19.27 8.37 -49.29
C LEU A 597 20.04 9.68 -49.52
N ASP A 598 21.37 9.67 -49.39
CA ASP A 598 22.19 10.84 -49.62
C ASP A 598 22.12 11.29 -51.09
N GLY A 599 22.04 12.60 -51.31
CA GLY A 599 21.86 13.20 -52.63
C GLY A 599 20.49 12.98 -53.30
N VAL A 600 19.54 12.28 -52.65
CA VAL A 600 18.18 12.11 -53.17
C VAL A 600 17.44 13.46 -53.13
N SER A 601 16.81 13.84 -54.25
CA SER A 601 16.11 15.13 -54.40
C SER A 601 14.60 15.00 -54.64
N SER A 602 14.07 13.78 -54.67
CA SER A 602 12.63 13.52 -54.85
C SER A 602 12.20 12.20 -54.21
N VAL A 603 10.90 12.08 -53.93
CA VAL A 603 10.29 10.84 -53.41
C VAL A 603 10.46 9.68 -54.40
N ALA A 604 10.36 9.94 -55.71
CA ALA A 604 10.56 8.92 -56.73
C ALA A 604 12.00 8.38 -56.73
N ALA A 605 13.00 9.24 -56.56
CA ALA A 605 14.39 8.84 -56.42
C ALA A 605 14.63 8.03 -55.12
N ALA A 606 13.98 8.40 -54.01
CA ALA A 606 14.02 7.61 -52.77
C ALA A 606 13.42 6.21 -52.97
N LYS A 607 12.29 6.11 -53.70
CA LYS A 607 11.64 4.83 -54.04
C LYS A 607 12.57 3.93 -54.86
N ALA A 608 13.31 4.49 -55.82
CA ALA A 608 14.30 3.76 -56.60
C ALA A 608 15.46 3.21 -55.74
N LYS A 609 15.70 3.79 -54.55
CA LYS A 609 16.65 3.30 -53.54
C LYS A 609 16.03 2.32 -52.54
N GLY A 610 14.80 1.86 -52.77
CA GLY A 610 14.11 0.86 -51.95
C GLY A 610 13.23 1.44 -50.83
N ALA A 611 13.03 2.76 -50.78
CA ALA A 611 12.12 3.36 -49.81
C ALA A 611 10.66 3.04 -50.15
N LYS A 612 9.86 2.75 -49.13
CA LYS A 612 8.40 2.64 -49.27
C LYS A 612 7.80 4.03 -49.29
N VAL A 613 6.88 4.29 -50.22
CA VAL A 613 6.26 5.60 -50.40
C VAL A 613 4.82 5.56 -49.90
N SER A 614 4.46 6.51 -49.05
CA SER A 614 3.11 6.68 -48.53
C SER A 614 2.72 8.16 -48.50
N THR A 615 1.42 8.42 -48.47
CA THR A 615 0.90 9.77 -48.22
C THR A 615 0.53 9.86 -46.75
N VAL A 616 1.01 10.90 -46.08
CA VAL A 616 0.74 11.13 -44.67
C VAL A 616 0.12 12.52 -44.52
N ASN A 617 -1.06 12.56 -43.92
CA ASN A 617 -1.87 13.76 -43.77
C ASN A 617 -1.94 14.19 -42.30
N GLN A 618 -2.43 15.40 -42.05
CA GLN A 618 -2.73 15.92 -40.71
C GLN A 618 -1.52 15.94 -39.75
N ILE A 619 -0.32 16.15 -40.30
CA ILE A 619 0.91 16.26 -39.49
C ILE A 619 0.90 17.64 -38.85
N THR A 620 0.97 17.70 -37.53
CA THR A 620 1.11 18.96 -36.78
C THR A 620 2.43 18.94 -36.03
N PHE A 621 2.93 20.11 -35.61
CA PHE A 621 4.12 20.15 -34.77
C PHE A 621 3.82 19.68 -33.34
N SER A 622 2.60 19.95 -32.86
CA SER A 622 2.16 19.61 -31.50
C SER A 622 2.04 18.12 -31.20
N ALA A 623 1.84 17.28 -32.22
CA ALA A 623 1.59 15.85 -32.07
C ALA A 623 2.49 15.04 -33.01
N PRO A 624 3.37 14.17 -32.46
CA PRO A 624 4.23 13.30 -33.28
C PRO A 624 3.42 12.41 -34.22
N VAL A 625 3.78 12.43 -35.51
CA VAL A 625 3.13 11.61 -36.54
C VAL A 625 3.45 10.13 -36.33
N PHE A 626 2.43 9.27 -36.43
CA PHE A 626 2.62 7.82 -36.48
C PHE A 626 2.79 7.36 -37.94
N VAL A 627 3.89 6.67 -38.23
CA VAL A 627 4.20 6.16 -39.57
C VAL A 627 3.89 4.67 -39.63
N MET A 628 2.81 4.29 -40.32
CA MET A 628 2.37 2.90 -40.40
C MET A 628 3.42 1.95 -40.98
N GLU A 629 4.21 2.41 -41.96
CA GLU A 629 5.22 1.57 -42.63
C GLU A 629 6.38 1.16 -41.72
N THR A 630 6.63 1.91 -40.65
CA THR A 630 7.67 1.62 -39.66
C THR A 630 7.09 1.24 -38.30
N GLY A 631 5.78 1.42 -38.10
CA GLY A 631 5.07 1.07 -36.88
C GLY A 631 5.41 1.97 -35.69
N ALA A 632 5.88 3.21 -35.92
CA ALA A 632 6.41 4.07 -34.86
C ALA A 632 5.91 5.52 -34.93
N SER A 633 5.96 6.17 -33.76
CA SER A 633 5.74 7.60 -33.61
C SER A 633 7.05 8.38 -33.85
N GLU A 634 6.99 9.39 -34.72
CA GLU A 634 8.15 10.05 -35.33
C GLU A 634 8.18 11.58 -35.07
N PRO A 635 8.62 12.01 -33.87
CA PRO A 635 8.69 13.43 -33.53
C PRO A 635 9.71 14.20 -34.38
N ALA A 636 10.86 13.60 -34.67
CA ALA A 636 11.89 14.22 -35.52
C ALA A 636 11.37 14.48 -36.95
N LEU A 637 10.57 13.55 -37.50
CA LEU A 637 9.88 13.74 -38.78
C LEU A 637 8.90 14.91 -38.71
N SER A 638 8.07 14.96 -37.66
CA SER A 638 7.08 16.03 -37.48
C SER A 638 7.75 17.42 -37.42
N GLY A 639 8.86 17.54 -36.68
CA GLY A 639 9.67 18.75 -36.62
C GLY A 639 10.30 19.13 -37.97
N ALA A 640 10.88 18.16 -38.69
CA ALA A 640 11.45 18.40 -40.01
C ALA A 640 10.39 18.84 -41.03
N VAL A 641 9.20 18.24 -40.98
CA VAL A 641 8.05 18.61 -41.82
C VAL A 641 7.64 20.04 -41.50
N ALA A 642 7.48 20.39 -40.21
CA ALA A 642 7.13 21.73 -39.77
C ALA A 642 8.12 22.80 -40.29
N ALA A 643 9.42 22.50 -40.32
CA ALA A 643 10.46 23.38 -40.84
C ALA A 643 10.55 23.46 -42.39
N THR A 644 9.82 22.60 -43.12
CA THR A 644 9.91 22.53 -44.59
C THR A 644 8.73 23.23 -45.27
N ALA A 645 9.00 24.17 -46.17
CA ALA A 645 7.96 24.93 -46.88
C ALA A 645 7.11 24.05 -47.82
N LYS A 646 5.85 24.45 -48.04
CA LYS A 646 4.95 23.79 -49.00
C LYS A 646 5.59 23.71 -50.39
N GLY A 647 5.47 22.57 -51.04
CA GLY A 647 6.03 22.26 -52.35
C GLY A 647 7.51 21.84 -52.32
N LYS A 648 8.20 21.98 -51.20
CA LYS A 648 9.63 21.65 -51.08
C LYS A 648 9.84 20.20 -50.60
N PHE A 649 10.97 19.65 -51.04
CA PHE A 649 11.49 18.36 -50.60
C PHE A 649 12.42 18.56 -49.40
N SER A 650 12.48 17.58 -48.51
CA SER A 650 13.37 17.57 -47.33
C SER A 650 14.83 17.69 -47.76
N LYS A 651 15.56 18.64 -47.18
CA LYS A 651 16.96 18.91 -47.55
C LYS A 651 17.90 17.73 -47.23
N ASN A 652 17.65 17.05 -46.10
CA ASN A 652 18.45 15.93 -45.62
C ASN A 652 17.53 14.77 -45.22
N PRO A 653 18.00 13.51 -45.23
CA PRO A 653 17.32 12.40 -44.60
C PRO A 653 17.12 12.65 -43.10
N VAL A 654 15.92 12.36 -42.60
CA VAL A 654 15.55 12.50 -41.19
C VAL A 654 15.68 11.15 -40.50
N LYS A 655 16.58 11.06 -39.52
CA LYS A 655 16.71 9.89 -38.66
C LYS A 655 15.61 9.93 -37.60
N GLY A 656 14.73 8.94 -37.62
CA GLY A 656 13.65 8.82 -36.65
C GLY A 656 13.85 7.67 -35.67
N ASN A 657 12.77 7.31 -34.97
CA ASN A 657 12.75 6.26 -33.97
C ASN A 657 12.83 4.86 -34.58
N ALA A 658 12.18 4.62 -35.73
CA ALA A 658 12.14 3.30 -36.36
C ALA A 658 12.61 3.27 -37.83
N GLY A 659 13.03 4.40 -38.39
CA GLY A 659 13.48 4.47 -39.76
C GLY A 659 14.14 5.79 -40.14
N VAL A 660 14.60 5.85 -41.39
CA VAL A 660 15.07 7.08 -42.02
C VAL A 660 14.08 7.52 -43.09
N TYR A 661 13.80 8.82 -43.11
CA TYR A 661 12.73 9.40 -43.89
C TYR A 661 13.24 10.53 -44.79
N VAL A 662 12.68 10.61 -45.99
CA VAL A 662 12.72 11.82 -46.82
C VAL A 662 11.30 12.10 -47.31
N PHE A 663 10.95 13.36 -47.53
CA PHE A 663 9.56 13.72 -47.84
C PHE A 663 9.45 14.96 -48.71
N GLN A 664 8.31 15.11 -49.36
CA GLN A 664 7.88 16.35 -49.99
C GLN A 664 6.64 16.87 -49.30
N VAL A 665 6.63 18.15 -48.93
CA VAL A 665 5.42 18.79 -48.38
C VAL A 665 4.47 19.12 -49.52
N THR A 666 3.38 18.37 -49.64
CA THR A 666 2.39 18.53 -50.73
C THR A 666 1.34 19.59 -50.37
N GLY A 667 1.01 19.70 -49.09
CA GLY A 667 -0.05 20.59 -48.60
C GLY A 667 0.26 21.18 -47.25
N ARG A 668 -0.31 22.36 -47.00
CA ARG A 668 -0.42 22.97 -45.68
C ARG A 668 -1.79 23.62 -45.56
N THR A 669 -2.48 23.36 -44.46
CA THR A 669 -3.84 23.85 -44.21
C THR A 669 -3.97 24.25 -42.75
N GLN A 670 -4.63 25.37 -42.50
CA GLN A 670 -5.01 25.75 -41.13
C GLN A 670 -6.35 25.10 -40.81
N ARG A 671 -6.44 24.37 -39.69
CA ARG A 671 -7.72 23.85 -39.18
C ARG A 671 -8.69 25.01 -38.89
N PRO A 672 -10.00 24.82 -39.10
CA PRO A 672 -10.99 25.81 -38.69
C PRO A 672 -10.99 25.93 -37.16
N GLY A 673 -10.72 27.14 -36.66
CA GLY A 673 -10.70 27.43 -35.22
C GLY A 673 -10.36 28.89 -34.97
N LYS A 674 -10.90 29.46 -33.89
CA LYS A 674 -10.53 30.80 -33.42
C LYS A 674 -9.57 30.67 -32.23
N LEU A 675 -8.51 31.48 -32.24
CA LEU A 675 -7.59 31.59 -31.11
C LEU A 675 -8.31 32.24 -29.92
N ASP A 676 -8.45 31.50 -28.83
CA ASP A 676 -8.70 32.05 -27.50
C ASP A 676 -7.36 32.14 -26.76
N VAL A 677 -6.81 33.35 -26.67
CA VAL A 677 -5.49 33.60 -26.07
C VAL A 677 -5.48 33.16 -24.59
N LYS A 678 -6.52 33.48 -23.82
CA LYS A 678 -6.56 33.17 -22.38
C LYS A 678 -6.64 31.67 -22.12
N ALA A 679 -7.45 30.97 -22.91
CA ALA A 679 -7.55 29.52 -22.81
C ALA A 679 -6.23 28.84 -23.17
N GLN A 680 -5.52 29.32 -24.20
CA GLN A 680 -4.23 28.78 -24.61
C GLN A 680 -3.11 29.08 -23.61
N GLU A 681 -3.07 30.29 -23.04
CA GLU A 681 -2.17 30.62 -21.92
C GLU A 681 -2.39 29.69 -20.73
N ALA A 682 -3.65 29.50 -20.31
CA ALA A 682 -3.97 28.58 -19.22
C ALA A 682 -3.52 27.14 -19.50
N LYS A 683 -3.71 26.66 -20.73
CA LYS A 683 -3.25 25.34 -21.18
C LYS A 683 -1.72 25.21 -21.12
N LEU A 684 -0.98 26.22 -21.60
CA LEU A 684 0.48 26.25 -21.57
C LEU A 684 1.02 26.27 -20.14
N ARG A 685 0.43 27.09 -19.27
CA ARG A 685 0.76 27.11 -17.85
C ARG A 685 0.52 25.76 -17.18
N GLN A 686 -0.62 25.12 -17.47
CA GLN A 686 -0.92 23.78 -16.94
C GLN A 686 0.11 22.74 -17.44
N LYS A 687 0.49 22.78 -18.72
CA LYS A 687 1.51 21.90 -19.29
C LYS A 687 2.88 22.11 -18.64
N ALA A 688 3.29 23.36 -18.44
CA ALA A 688 4.52 23.69 -17.70
C ALA A 688 4.47 23.15 -16.26
N MET A 689 3.32 23.25 -15.58
CA MET A 689 3.14 22.72 -14.24
C MET A 689 3.22 21.19 -14.19
N GLN A 690 2.69 20.50 -15.20
CA GLN A 690 2.83 19.05 -15.33
C GLN A 690 4.30 18.64 -15.51
N TYR A 691 5.06 19.36 -16.33
CA TYR A 691 6.50 19.12 -16.49
C TYR A 691 7.30 19.41 -15.22
N ALA A 692 6.91 20.45 -14.50
CA ALA A 692 7.49 20.77 -13.19
C ALA A 692 7.04 19.81 -12.09
N GLY A 693 6.06 18.92 -12.33
CA GLY A 693 5.47 18.05 -11.31
C GLY A 693 6.46 17.10 -10.62
N ASN A 694 7.63 16.85 -11.22
CA ASN A 694 8.70 16.03 -10.64
C ASN A 694 9.59 16.79 -9.65
N PHE A 695 9.35 18.08 -9.38
CA PHE A 695 10.20 18.90 -8.50
C PHE A 695 10.41 18.28 -7.11
N MET A 696 9.41 17.61 -6.54
CA MET A 696 9.53 17.00 -5.21
C MET A 696 10.53 15.85 -5.19
N ASN A 697 10.60 15.07 -6.28
CA ASN A 697 11.59 14.03 -6.45
C ASN A 697 12.99 14.62 -6.66
N GLU A 698 13.11 15.74 -7.39
CA GLU A 698 14.40 16.46 -7.49
C GLU A 698 14.87 16.97 -6.13
N LEU A 699 13.98 17.54 -5.32
CA LEU A 699 14.27 17.93 -3.94
C LEU A 699 14.71 16.73 -3.09
N TYR A 700 14.00 15.60 -3.20
CA TYR A 700 14.37 14.35 -2.53
C TYR A 700 15.79 13.90 -2.90
N GLN A 701 16.13 13.91 -4.19
CA GLN A 701 17.46 13.54 -4.68
C GLN A 701 18.54 14.50 -4.18
N ASN A 702 18.28 15.81 -4.24
CA ASN A 702 19.20 16.85 -3.76
C ASN A 702 19.39 16.82 -2.24
N ALA A 703 18.39 16.35 -1.49
CA ALA A 703 18.43 16.21 -0.05
C ALA A 703 19.30 15.05 0.45
N LYS A 704 19.81 14.20 -0.47
CA LYS A 704 20.66 13.03 -0.14
C LYS A 704 20.03 12.16 0.95
N VAL A 705 18.74 11.86 0.77
CA VAL A 705 17.95 11.05 1.70
C VAL A 705 18.59 9.68 1.87
N VAL A 706 18.81 9.27 3.12
CA VAL A 706 19.27 7.93 3.50
C VAL A 706 18.15 7.26 4.28
N ASP A 707 17.68 6.12 3.80
CA ASP A 707 16.65 5.30 4.44
C ASP A 707 17.26 3.97 4.90
N ASN A 708 17.35 3.79 6.22
CA ASN A 708 17.86 2.60 6.88
C ASN A 708 16.76 1.87 7.67
N ARG A 709 15.47 2.12 7.38
CA ARG A 709 14.34 1.52 8.12
C ARG A 709 14.42 -0.02 8.16
N TYR A 710 14.88 -0.64 7.08
CA TYR A 710 15.07 -2.09 6.98
C TYR A 710 16.00 -2.70 8.05
N LEU A 711 16.86 -1.90 8.70
CA LEU A 711 17.72 -2.37 9.79
C LEU A 711 16.97 -2.52 11.12
N PHE A 712 15.83 -1.84 11.26
CA PHE A 712 15.11 -1.68 12.53
C PHE A 712 13.67 -2.20 12.49
N PHE A 713 13.02 -2.14 11.33
CA PHE A 713 11.58 -2.38 11.18
C PHE A 713 11.24 -3.41 10.12
#